data_AF-A0A0H2RCA9-F1
#
_entry.id   AF-A0A0H2RCA9-F1
#
_cell.length_a   1.000
_cell.length_b   1.000
_cell.length_c   1.000
_cell.angle_alpha   90.00
_cell.angle_beta   90.00
_cell.angle_gamma   90.00
#
_symmetry.space_group_name_H-M   'P 1'
#
loop_
_entity.id
_entity.type
_entity.pdbx_description
1 polymer ?
#
loop_
_entity_poly.entity_id
_entity_poly.type
_entity_poly.pdbx_seq_one_letter_code
_entity_poly.pdbx_strand_id
1 'polypeptide(L)'
;MTSNSVTSIPLYDRERARRHRRHTVQEMRRTRTIILPRAKNGSLEELFYFCEGVHEFPGFIITEIFEAFLEQLKASKIPPIETNSTTSDSPFKDLKVQRAVQALRGLGNALPFLCIIQSKHEIGDLIVSRWPDVLGWMWYLYVSCYENNFGNRNLKRGMHRWLCTAFGVGCNRDSCSLAIAEVPGSIRLATLLCMLDTQGLFLTKEDAFFGTFTLVNFLRVEINKSLLDDVLEALGGDAELFMDTAIARLEDALDTPETADNTVSTYANIFIMLDSIHVIDHPIWIALRAKRPVVILTNIVRRMLGFLTEANSARFGPDFAGKSRQLIATHLERISIILQRDSDRTILASQALQAGIMTALIDCATLAFTFKPFDRDTIVDVLKQLTWHSTHLLIARLASMELEKLERTCSVQGRFDASTHDVRKAWVALYDAILARRTILAQMQALNSTPMACDNCFKFDERANFKKCAGCGMAHYCSRDCQSRAWRERGHRTECKAPKYKPAKNRRRATNQEKYFLARVAVNDAQHKKEQLEQMARLGLKKLSVSVDYTISPPRCLVECAREELYLFSKETADMMEIAREWLDRCMTALKNYPGDPNDIPKSIPYTEVPIPDGICGDENTEGSEHGRVRTTHIQLVDDNGDAQAKPPGSGFPPIHLTVRLPGSEGEHTPRREYFVIDDFWEFVQIKFEDLYAEDFPEMDERDKYKIAPHSYPPDVQAFMQWGLAKESRKASAEKELAGRVAQQQDDLSRTIKALSDSRSTAVESMREAYKVMLILNLA
;
A
#
# COMPACT_ATOMS: atom_id res chain seq x y z
N MET A 1 49.65 -16.67 -29.87
CA MET A 1 48.54 -16.77 -28.90
C MET A 1 47.53 -15.70 -29.25
N THR A 2 46.59 -16.06 -30.12
CA THR A 2 45.75 -15.13 -30.87
C THR A 2 44.40 -14.93 -30.18
N SER A 3 44.06 -13.66 -30.00
CA SER A 3 42.76 -13.14 -29.64
C SER A 3 41.70 -13.56 -30.67
N ASN A 4 40.66 -14.25 -30.22
CA ASN A 4 39.46 -14.48 -31.02
C ASN A 4 38.39 -13.44 -30.66
N SER A 5 38.07 -12.65 -31.68
CA SER A 5 37.07 -11.59 -31.72
C SER A 5 35.65 -12.11 -31.53
N VAL A 6 34.99 -11.65 -30.47
CA VAL A 6 33.54 -11.72 -30.30
C VAL A 6 32.92 -10.50 -31.00
N THR A 7 32.62 -10.64 -32.29
CA THR A 7 31.74 -9.73 -33.04
C THR A 7 30.99 -10.52 -34.11
N SER A 8 30.09 -11.40 -33.68
CA SER A 8 29.04 -11.96 -34.56
C SER A 8 27.68 -11.50 -34.05
N ILE A 9 27.28 -10.30 -34.46
CA ILE A 9 25.85 -10.04 -34.66
C ILE A 9 25.40 -11.07 -35.70
N PRO A 10 24.34 -11.88 -35.48
CA PRO A 10 24.03 -13.00 -36.35
C PRO A 10 23.75 -12.49 -37.76
N LEU A 11 24.43 -13.08 -38.75
CA LEU A 11 24.14 -12.93 -40.18
C LEU A 11 22.63 -13.03 -40.48
N TYR A 12 21.89 -13.78 -39.65
CA TYR A 12 20.44 -13.94 -39.64
C TYR A 12 19.66 -12.61 -39.54
N ASP A 13 20.03 -11.69 -38.64
CA ASP A 13 19.30 -10.41 -38.48
C ASP A 13 19.59 -9.44 -39.63
N ARG A 14 20.81 -9.49 -40.18
CA ARG A 14 21.17 -8.75 -41.41
C ARG A 14 20.47 -9.31 -42.65
N GLU A 15 20.28 -10.62 -42.74
CA GLU A 15 19.51 -11.25 -43.82
C GLU A 15 18.00 -10.99 -43.68
N ARG A 16 17.46 -11.00 -42.46
CA ARG A 16 16.06 -10.63 -42.16
C ARG A 16 15.76 -9.18 -42.54
N ALA A 17 16.66 -8.25 -42.19
CA ALA A 17 16.55 -6.85 -42.58
C ALA A 17 16.67 -6.63 -44.10
N ARG A 18 17.38 -7.51 -44.83
CA ARG A 18 17.46 -7.48 -46.30
C ARG A 18 16.24 -8.09 -47.00
N ARG A 19 15.54 -9.07 -46.38
CA ARG A 19 14.28 -9.64 -46.92
C ARG A 19 13.12 -8.65 -46.91
N HIS A 20 13.06 -7.75 -45.92
CA HIS A 20 12.00 -6.74 -45.77
C HIS A 20 11.81 -5.82 -46.99
N ARG A 21 12.78 -5.69 -47.90
CA ARG A 21 12.69 -4.80 -49.07
C ARG A 21 12.27 -5.49 -50.38
N ARG A 22 11.88 -6.77 -50.38
CA ARG A 22 11.69 -7.53 -51.63
C ARG A 22 10.29 -8.04 -51.95
N HIS A 23 9.28 -7.82 -51.11
CA HIS A 23 7.91 -7.92 -51.62
C HIS A 23 7.59 -6.68 -52.45
N THR A 24 7.92 -6.77 -53.74
CA THR A 24 7.52 -5.77 -54.72
C THR A 24 6.00 -5.60 -54.65
N VAL A 25 5.49 -4.39 -54.92
CA VAL A 25 4.04 -4.13 -55.05
C VAL A 25 3.37 -5.17 -55.97
N GLN A 26 4.12 -5.66 -56.96
CA GLN A 26 3.72 -6.73 -57.87
C GLN A 26 3.50 -8.08 -57.18
N GLU A 27 4.34 -8.45 -56.20
CA GLU A 27 4.18 -9.69 -55.44
C GLU A 27 3.00 -9.62 -54.47
N MET A 28 2.78 -8.48 -53.81
CA MET A 28 1.55 -8.26 -53.02
C MET A 28 0.31 -8.34 -53.91
N ARG A 29 0.37 -7.81 -55.14
CA ARG A 29 -0.71 -7.92 -56.12
C ARG A 29 -0.95 -9.37 -56.54
N ARG A 30 0.11 -10.13 -56.87
CA ARG A 30 0.04 -11.56 -57.20
C ARG A 30 -0.54 -12.38 -56.05
N THR A 31 -0.11 -12.06 -54.83
CA THR A 31 -0.58 -12.71 -53.61
C THR A 31 -2.09 -12.52 -53.44
N ARG A 32 -2.60 -11.30 -53.64
CA ARG A 32 -4.04 -11.01 -53.57
C ARG A 32 -4.85 -11.64 -54.70
N THR A 33 -4.34 -11.65 -55.94
CA THR A 33 -5.15 -12.08 -57.10
C THR A 33 -5.13 -13.59 -57.33
N ILE A 34 -4.02 -14.28 -57.02
CA ILE A 34 -3.84 -15.69 -57.37
C ILE A 34 -3.79 -16.58 -56.13
N ILE A 35 -2.97 -16.20 -55.13
CA ILE A 35 -2.66 -17.06 -53.98
C ILE A 35 -3.85 -17.06 -53.00
N LEU A 36 -4.40 -15.89 -52.70
CA LEU A 36 -5.47 -15.73 -51.72
C LEU A 36 -6.75 -16.52 -52.05
N PRO A 37 -7.29 -16.50 -53.28
CA PRO A 37 -8.47 -17.32 -53.61
C PRO A 37 -8.21 -18.82 -53.44
N ARG A 38 -6.99 -19.30 -53.74
CA ARG A 38 -6.61 -20.71 -53.56
C ARG A 38 -6.55 -21.09 -52.08
N ALA A 39 -5.99 -20.23 -51.24
CA ALA A 39 -5.99 -20.44 -49.79
C ALA A 39 -7.42 -20.46 -49.23
N LYS A 40 -8.31 -19.54 -49.66
CA LYS A 40 -9.74 -19.55 -49.32
C LYS A 40 -10.43 -20.86 -49.72
N ASN A 41 -10.05 -21.42 -50.87
CA ASN A 41 -10.55 -22.72 -51.35
C ASN A 41 -9.88 -23.94 -50.68
N GLY A 42 -9.00 -23.73 -49.70
CA GLY A 42 -8.36 -24.79 -48.92
C GLY A 42 -7.08 -25.37 -49.54
N SER A 43 -6.39 -24.67 -50.44
CA SER A 43 -5.05 -25.12 -50.85
C SER A 43 -4.08 -25.07 -49.65
N LEU A 44 -3.50 -26.22 -49.30
CA LEU A 44 -2.65 -26.36 -48.11
C LEU A 44 -1.33 -25.59 -48.25
N GLU A 45 -0.73 -25.62 -49.45
CA GLU A 45 0.52 -24.93 -49.75
C GLU A 45 0.37 -23.41 -49.62
N GLU A 46 -0.71 -22.85 -50.15
CA GLU A 46 -0.99 -21.41 -50.08
C GLU A 46 -1.42 -20.97 -48.67
N LEU A 47 -2.11 -21.82 -47.90
CA LEU A 47 -2.34 -21.57 -46.47
C LEU A 47 -1.03 -21.52 -45.70
N PHE A 48 -0.12 -22.47 -45.97
CA PHE A 48 1.22 -22.47 -45.38
C PHE A 48 2.01 -21.21 -45.76
N TYR A 49 1.95 -20.77 -47.02
CA TYR A 49 2.54 -19.51 -47.48
C TYR A 49 2.03 -18.30 -46.67
N PHE A 50 0.71 -18.18 -46.47
CA PHE A 50 0.16 -17.10 -45.67
C PHE A 50 0.53 -17.22 -44.19
N CYS A 51 0.56 -18.44 -43.65
CA CYS A 51 0.93 -18.70 -42.27
C CYS A 51 2.38 -18.26 -41.95
N GLU A 52 3.34 -18.54 -42.81
CA GLU A 52 4.71 -18.01 -42.68
C GLU A 52 4.74 -16.50 -42.97
N GLY A 53 3.96 -16.04 -43.96
CA GLY A 53 3.90 -14.64 -44.36
C GLY A 53 3.42 -13.69 -43.26
N VAL A 54 2.38 -14.06 -42.52
CA VAL A 54 1.87 -13.25 -41.37
C VAL A 54 2.81 -13.24 -40.17
N HIS A 55 3.76 -14.17 -40.08
CA HIS A 55 4.81 -14.15 -39.07
C HIS A 55 5.93 -13.16 -39.41
N GLU A 56 6.28 -13.08 -40.70
CA GLU A 56 7.44 -12.30 -41.15
C GLU A 56 7.08 -10.89 -41.62
N PHE A 57 5.85 -10.67 -42.13
CA PHE A 57 5.51 -9.45 -42.85
C PHE A 57 4.25 -8.75 -42.32
N PRO A 58 4.37 -7.50 -41.82
CA PRO A 58 3.20 -6.74 -41.36
C PRO A 58 2.19 -6.45 -42.49
N GLY A 59 2.63 -6.44 -43.75
CA GLY A 59 1.77 -6.25 -44.92
C GLY A 59 0.74 -7.37 -45.15
N PHE A 60 0.94 -8.53 -44.50
CA PHE A 60 0.01 -9.67 -44.55
C PHE A 60 -1.09 -9.57 -43.49
N ILE A 61 -1.03 -8.58 -42.59
CA ILE A 61 -2.07 -8.31 -41.59
C ILE A 61 -3.21 -7.54 -42.26
N ILE A 62 -4.00 -8.23 -43.08
CA ILE A 62 -5.17 -7.69 -43.80
C ILE A 62 -6.37 -8.63 -43.64
N THR A 63 -7.57 -8.06 -43.64
CA THR A 63 -8.82 -8.76 -43.36
C THR A 63 -9.02 -10.00 -44.23
N GLU A 64 -8.69 -9.93 -45.52
CA GLU A 64 -8.96 -11.02 -46.46
C GLU A 64 -8.10 -12.27 -46.21
N ILE A 65 -6.88 -12.11 -45.65
CA ILE A 65 -6.03 -13.24 -45.25
C ILE A 65 -6.62 -13.90 -43.99
N PHE A 66 -7.12 -13.11 -43.04
CA PHE A 66 -7.80 -13.64 -41.86
C PHE A 66 -9.10 -14.37 -42.25
N GLU A 67 -9.88 -13.85 -43.21
CA GLU A 67 -11.02 -14.56 -43.78
C GLU A 67 -10.63 -15.92 -44.37
N ALA A 68 -9.48 -16.01 -45.04
CA ALA A 68 -8.99 -17.26 -45.61
C ALA A 68 -8.65 -18.31 -44.54
N PHE A 69 -8.07 -17.88 -43.41
CA PHE A 69 -7.86 -18.76 -42.25
C PHE A 69 -9.19 -19.18 -41.62
N LEU A 70 -10.07 -18.23 -41.32
CA LEU A 70 -11.36 -18.48 -40.67
C LEU A 70 -12.30 -19.35 -41.53
N GLU A 71 -12.19 -19.27 -42.86
CA GLU A 71 -12.91 -20.16 -43.78
C GLU A 71 -12.55 -21.63 -43.58
N GLN A 72 -11.29 -21.94 -43.23
CA GLN A 72 -10.88 -23.32 -42.93
C GLN A 72 -11.28 -23.77 -41.53
N LEU A 73 -11.64 -22.82 -40.66
CA LEU A 73 -12.03 -23.07 -39.28
C LEU A 73 -13.55 -23.09 -39.08
N LYS A 74 -14.37 -23.22 -40.14
CA LYS A 74 -15.83 -23.39 -39.98
C LYS A 74 -16.17 -24.67 -39.19
N ALA A 75 -17.12 -24.58 -38.27
CA ALA A 75 -17.55 -25.71 -37.45
C ALA A 75 -18.05 -26.90 -38.28
N SER A 76 -18.69 -26.65 -39.42
CA SER A 76 -19.17 -27.69 -40.35
C SER A 76 -18.05 -28.54 -40.98
N LYS A 77 -16.78 -28.14 -40.84
CA LYS A 77 -15.62 -28.88 -41.33
C LYS A 77 -14.98 -29.78 -40.25
N ILE A 78 -15.39 -29.66 -38.98
CA ILE A 78 -14.84 -30.43 -37.86
C ILE A 78 -15.20 -31.93 -38.05
N PRO A 79 -14.22 -32.85 -38.05
CA PRO A 79 -14.49 -34.27 -38.09
C PRO A 79 -15.18 -34.76 -36.80
N PRO A 80 -16.07 -35.77 -36.87
CA PRO A 80 -16.68 -36.35 -35.67
C PRO A 80 -15.61 -37.04 -34.81
N ILE A 81 -15.53 -36.66 -33.53
CA ILE A 81 -14.52 -37.15 -32.57
C ILE A 81 -14.54 -38.69 -32.44
N GLU A 82 -15.74 -39.29 -32.53
CA GLU A 82 -15.96 -40.74 -32.39
C GLU A 82 -15.41 -41.56 -33.56
N THR A 83 -15.19 -40.96 -34.73
CA THR A 83 -14.72 -41.69 -35.92
C THR A 83 -13.22 -41.94 -35.95
N ASN A 84 -12.48 -41.53 -34.91
CA ASN A 84 -11.09 -41.88 -34.69
C ASN A 84 -10.97 -43.36 -34.26
N SER A 85 -11.42 -44.27 -35.13
CA SER A 85 -11.36 -45.70 -34.90
C SER A 85 -9.91 -46.19 -34.88
N THR A 86 -9.68 -47.28 -34.15
CA THR A 86 -8.45 -48.02 -33.82
C THR A 86 -7.39 -48.28 -34.92
N THR A 87 -7.54 -47.79 -36.14
CA THR A 87 -6.50 -47.89 -37.17
C THR A 87 -5.33 -46.98 -36.79
N SER A 88 -4.09 -47.44 -36.98
CA SER A 88 -2.87 -46.75 -36.50
C SER A 88 -2.56 -45.42 -37.20
N ASP A 89 -3.50 -44.86 -37.95
CA ASP A 89 -3.32 -43.62 -38.70
C ASP A 89 -3.77 -42.42 -37.88
N SER A 90 -2.80 -41.56 -37.56
CA SER A 90 -3.00 -40.32 -36.81
C SER A 90 -4.07 -39.42 -37.47
N PRO A 91 -5.04 -38.87 -36.70
CA PRO A 91 -6.08 -37.97 -37.23
C PRO A 91 -5.50 -36.72 -37.92
N PHE A 92 -4.23 -36.39 -37.64
CA PHE A 92 -3.50 -35.30 -38.30
C PHE A 92 -3.10 -35.59 -39.76
N LYS A 93 -3.39 -36.79 -40.27
CA LYS A 93 -3.27 -37.10 -41.71
C LYS A 93 -4.47 -36.62 -42.53
N ASP A 94 -5.62 -36.36 -41.91
CA ASP A 94 -6.78 -35.81 -42.61
C ASP A 94 -6.46 -34.40 -43.14
N LEU A 95 -6.65 -34.20 -44.44
CA LEU A 95 -6.40 -32.93 -45.13
C LEU A 95 -7.21 -31.77 -44.54
N LYS A 96 -8.43 -32.01 -44.05
CA LYS A 96 -9.24 -31.00 -43.36
C LYS A 96 -8.59 -30.56 -42.05
N VAL A 97 -8.10 -31.51 -41.26
CA VAL A 97 -7.39 -31.25 -40.01
C VAL A 97 -6.09 -30.48 -40.30
N GLN A 98 -5.33 -30.88 -41.32
CA GLN A 98 -4.11 -30.16 -41.72
C GLN A 98 -4.39 -28.70 -42.10
N ARG A 99 -5.46 -28.45 -42.88
CA ARG A 99 -5.88 -27.08 -43.24
C ARG A 99 -6.27 -26.26 -42.02
N ALA A 100 -7.04 -26.83 -41.10
CA ALA A 100 -7.43 -26.18 -39.84
C ALA A 100 -6.20 -25.87 -38.97
N VAL A 101 -5.25 -26.80 -38.86
CA VAL A 101 -3.99 -26.59 -38.14
C VAL A 101 -3.17 -25.46 -38.75
N GLN A 102 -3.03 -25.39 -40.08
CA GLN A 102 -2.31 -24.29 -40.73
C GLN A 102 -3.04 -22.95 -40.58
N ALA A 103 -4.38 -22.94 -40.63
CA ALA A 103 -5.17 -21.74 -40.40
C ALA A 103 -5.01 -21.21 -38.96
N LEU A 104 -5.08 -22.10 -37.96
CA LEU A 104 -4.88 -21.75 -36.56
C LEU A 104 -3.45 -21.27 -36.31
N ARG A 105 -2.45 -21.95 -36.88
CA ARG A 105 -1.05 -21.53 -36.85
C ARG A 105 -0.89 -20.14 -37.50
N GLY A 106 -1.56 -19.87 -38.62
CA GLY A 106 -1.59 -18.57 -39.27
C GLY A 106 -2.15 -17.47 -38.37
N LEU A 107 -3.28 -17.71 -37.72
CA LEU A 107 -3.82 -16.78 -36.72
C LEU A 107 -2.80 -16.53 -35.60
N GLY A 108 -2.26 -17.58 -35.00
CA GLY A 108 -1.28 -17.46 -33.91
C GLY A 108 0.03 -16.78 -34.31
N ASN A 109 0.49 -16.99 -35.55
CA ASN A 109 1.70 -16.38 -36.09
C ASN A 109 1.60 -14.86 -36.26
N ALA A 110 0.39 -14.30 -36.27
CA ALA A 110 0.17 -12.86 -36.36
C ALA A 110 0.40 -12.10 -35.03
N LEU A 111 0.64 -12.82 -33.92
CA LEU A 111 0.86 -12.25 -32.58
C LEU A 111 1.96 -11.16 -32.50
N PRO A 112 3.10 -11.24 -33.21
CA PRO A 112 4.10 -10.17 -33.20
C PRO A 112 3.58 -8.82 -33.74
N PHE A 113 2.46 -8.82 -34.47
CA PHE A 113 1.85 -7.63 -35.09
C PHE A 113 0.55 -7.20 -34.41
N LEU A 114 0.37 -7.52 -33.12
CA LEU A 114 -0.82 -7.14 -32.35
C LEU A 114 -1.19 -5.65 -32.46
N CYS A 115 -0.20 -4.75 -32.47
CA CYS A 115 -0.46 -3.31 -32.62
C CYS A 115 -1.15 -2.95 -33.96
N ILE A 116 -0.82 -3.66 -35.04
CA ILE A 116 -1.45 -3.47 -36.36
C ILE A 116 -2.86 -4.05 -36.34
N ILE A 117 -3.04 -5.23 -35.74
CA ILE A 117 -4.37 -5.86 -35.60
C ILE A 117 -5.29 -4.95 -34.78
N GLN A 118 -4.80 -4.40 -33.67
CA GLN A 118 -5.55 -3.45 -32.83
C GLN A 118 -5.98 -2.20 -33.60
N SER A 119 -5.17 -1.71 -34.54
CA SER A 119 -5.52 -0.55 -35.38
C SER A 119 -6.59 -0.84 -36.44
N LYS A 120 -6.85 -2.13 -36.73
CA LYS A 120 -7.79 -2.60 -37.76
C LYS A 120 -8.98 -3.31 -37.11
N HIS A 121 -9.95 -2.51 -36.69
CA HIS A 121 -11.14 -3.00 -35.98
C HIS A 121 -11.89 -4.09 -36.77
N GLU A 122 -11.90 -4.00 -38.09
CA GLU A 122 -12.52 -4.99 -38.98
C GLU A 122 -11.94 -6.41 -38.82
N ILE A 123 -10.66 -6.55 -38.45
CA ILE A 123 -10.06 -7.86 -38.18
C ILE A 123 -10.57 -8.41 -36.84
N GLY A 124 -10.64 -7.57 -35.82
CA GLY A 124 -11.18 -7.95 -34.50
C GLY A 124 -12.65 -8.38 -34.59
N ASP A 125 -13.48 -7.59 -35.26
CA ASP A 125 -14.91 -7.88 -35.46
C ASP A 125 -15.11 -9.18 -36.24
N LEU A 126 -14.29 -9.40 -37.28
CA LEU A 126 -14.30 -10.64 -38.05
C LEU A 126 -13.93 -11.85 -37.18
N ILE A 127 -12.88 -11.77 -36.37
CA ILE A 127 -12.46 -12.87 -35.47
C ILE A 127 -13.56 -13.16 -34.45
N VAL A 128 -14.13 -12.14 -33.80
CA VAL A 128 -15.22 -12.30 -32.82
C VAL A 128 -16.44 -12.98 -33.47
N SER A 129 -16.86 -12.52 -34.65
CA SER A 129 -18.01 -13.10 -35.37
C SER A 129 -17.84 -14.57 -35.76
N ARG A 130 -16.59 -15.04 -35.88
CA ARG A 130 -16.23 -16.43 -36.21
C ARG A 130 -15.63 -17.18 -35.03
N TRP A 131 -15.65 -16.61 -33.83
CA TRP A 131 -15.02 -17.25 -32.68
C TRP A 131 -15.64 -18.61 -32.31
N PRO A 132 -16.98 -18.82 -32.37
CA PRO A 132 -17.56 -20.13 -32.10
C PRO A 132 -17.02 -21.24 -33.03
N ASP A 133 -16.82 -20.91 -34.30
CA ASP A 133 -16.22 -21.78 -35.32
C ASP A 133 -14.77 -22.13 -34.96
N VAL A 134 -13.96 -21.10 -34.65
CA VAL A 134 -12.56 -21.25 -34.22
C VAL A 134 -12.46 -22.11 -32.96
N LEU A 135 -13.27 -21.79 -31.94
CA LEU A 135 -13.29 -22.49 -30.65
C LEU A 135 -13.64 -23.97 -30.82
N GLY A 136 -14.59 -24.31 -31.70
CA GLY A 136 -14.93 -25.70 -32.01
C GLY A 136 -13.72 -26.50 -32.53
N TRP A 137 -12.93 -25.92 -33.44
CA TRP A 137 -11.70 -26.53 -33.91
C TRP A 137 -10.61 -26.60 -32.84
N MET A 138 -10.49 -25.57 -32.00
CA MET A 138 -9.53 -25.56 -30.90
C MET A 138 -9.83 -26.69 -29.90
N TRP A 139 -11.10 -26.93 -29.57
CA TRP A 139 -11.53 -28.08 -28.77
C TRP A 139 -11.22 -29.42 -29.44
N TYR A 140 -11.56 -29.58 -30.72
CA TYR A 140 -11.24 -30.80 -31.46
C TYR A 140 -9.74 -31.13 -31.41
N LEU A 141 -8.89 -30.11 -31.63
CA LEU A 141 -7.43 -30.25 -31.61
C LEU A 141 -6.91 -30.52 -30.20
N TYR A 142 -7.48 -29.88 -29.18
CA TYR A 142 -7.15 -30.13 -27.78
C TYR A 142 -7.45 -31.59 -27.39
N VAL A 143 -8.69 -32.05 -27.61
CA VAL A 143 -9.13 -33.42 -27.31
C VAL A 143 -8.27 -34.43 -28.08
N SER A 144 -8.02 -34.19 -29.36
CA SER A 144 -7.19 -35.07 -30.18
C SER A 144 -5.74 -35.17 -29.66
N CYS A 145 -5.08 -34.04 -29.39
CA CYS A 145 -3.69 -34.03 -28.95
C CYS A 145 -3.48 -34.51 -27.51
N TYR A 146 -4.34 -34.07 -26.57
CA TYR A 146 -4.05 -34.17 -25.15
C TYR A 146 -4.89 -35.25 -24.46
N GLU A 147 -6.19 -35.32 -24.70
CA GLU A 147 -7.06 -36.34 -24.08
C GLU A 147 -6.87 -37.70 -24.75
N ASN A 148 -6.92 -37.74 -26.08
CA ASN A 148 -6.70 -38.96 -26.86
C ASN A 148 -5.21 -39.27 -27.09
N ASN A 149 -4.32 -38.41 -26.58
CA ASN A 149 -2.87 -38.59 -26.61
C ASN A 149 -2.29 -38.76 -28.04
N PHE A 150 -2.92 -38.21 -29.08
CA PHE A 150 -2.37 -38.30 -30.44
C PHE A 150 -1.17 -37.37 -30.64
N GLY A 151 -0.21 -37.83 -31.44
CA GLY A 151 0.97 -37.05 -31.82
C GLY A 151 2.18 -37.23 -30.90
N ASN A 152 3.37 -36.91 -31.43
CA ASN A 152 4.60 -36.90 -30.65
C ASN A 152 4.71 -35.60 -29.81
N ARG A 153 5.70 -35.56 -28.91
CA ARG A 153 5.98 -34.41 -28.03
C ARG A 153 6.08 -33.08 -28.79
N ASN A 154 6.71 -33.07 -29.97
CA ASN A 154 6.88 -31.86 -30.77
C ASN A 154 5.55 -31.34 -31.33
N LEU A 155 4.69 -32.24 -31.82
CA LEU A 155 3.36 -31.87 -32.30
C LEU A 155 2.51 -31.30 -31.17
N LYS A 156 2.51 -31.94 -30.00
CA LYS A 156 1.78 -31.48 -28.82
C LYS A 156 2.23 -30.10 -28.35
N ARG A 157 3.53 -29.86 -28.31
CA ARG A 157 4.09 -28.54 -27.98
C ARG A 157 3.70 -27.49 -29.03
N GLY A 158 3.83 -27.81 -30.32
CA GLY A 158 3.43 -26.91 -31.41
C GLY A 158 1.95 -26.56 -31.35
N MET A 159 1.10 -27.55 -31.13
CA MET A 159 -0.34 -27.37 -30.98
C MET A 159 -0.68 -26.46 -29.81
N HIS A 160 -0.04 -26.67 -28.65
CA HIS A 160 -0.28 -25.85 -27.45
C HIS A 160 0.02 -24.39 -27.76
N ARG A 161 1.18 -24.13 -28.36
CA ARG A 161 1.60 -22.80 -28.78
C ARG A 161 0.58 -22.18 -29.74
N TRP A 162 0.13 -22.89 -30.77
CA TRP A 162 -0.83 -22.34 -31.75
C TRP A 162 -2.21 -22.06 -31.14
N LEU A 163 -2.69 -22.92 -30.25
CA LEU A 163 -3.95 -22.68 -29.53
C LEU A 163 -3.84 -21.43 -28.65
N CYS A 164 -2.76 -21.30 -27.88
CA CYS A 164 -2.57 -20.17 -26.99
C CYS A 164 -2.34 -18.84 -27.74
N THR A 165 -1.53 -18.85 -28.81
CA THR A 165 -1.28 -17.64 -29.59
C THR A 165 -2.49 -17.22 -30.43
N ALA A 166 -3.35 -18.16 -30.85
CA ALA A 166 -4.64 -17.83 -31.47
C ALA A 166 -5.54 -17.07 -30.49
N PHE A 167 -5.61 -17.49 -29.21
CA PHE A 167 -6.26 -16.69 -28.17
C PHE A 167 -5.61 -15.32 -28.00
N GLY A 168 -4.28 -15.24 -27.96
CA GLY A 168 -3.57 -13.97 -27.86
C GLY A 168 -3.92 -13.00 -29.00
N VAL A 169 -4.14 -13.52 -30.21
CA VAL A 169 -4.60 -12.72 -31.36
C VAL A 169 -6.08 -12.41 -31.29
N GLY A 170 -6.94 -13.32 -30.82
CA GLY A 170 -8.37 -13.03 -30.64
C GLY A 170 -8.65 -12.01 -29.55
N CYS A 171 -7.91 -12.08 -28.45
CA CYS A 171 -8.06 -11.23 -27.25
C CYS A 171 -7.20 -9.96 -27.32
N ASN A 172 -6.97 -9.44 -28.53
CA ASN A 172 -6.09 -8.29 -28.76
C ASN A 172 -6.67 -6.95 -28.28
N ARG A 173 -7.98 -6.88 -28.07
CA ARG A 173 -8.74 -5.71 -27.61
C ARG A 173 -9.71 -6.13 -26.53
N ASP A 174 -9.93 -5.26 -25.55
CA ASP A 174 -10.83 -5.53 -24.42
C ASP A 174 -12.25 -5.93 -24.88
N SER A 175 -12.80 -5.24 -25.88
CA SER A 175 -14.11 -5.57 -26.46
C SER A 175 -14.16 -6.94 -27.13
N CYS A 176 -13.06 -7.36 -27.77
CA CYS A 176 -12.96 -8.68 -28.39
C CYS A 176 -12.79 -9.77 -27.32
N SER A 177 -11.95 -9.53 -26.31
CA SER A 177 -11.76 -10.45 -25.18
C SER A 177 -13.06 -10.71 -24.43
N LEU A 178 -13.88 -9.66 -24.17
CA LEU A 178 -15.21 -9.80 -23.56
C LEU A 178 -16.14 -10.65 -24.43
N ALA A 179 -16.29 -10.30 -25.71
CA ALA A 179 -17.15 -11.05 -26.63
C ALA A 179 -16.70 -12.50 -26.81
N ILE A 180 -15.39 -12.77 -26.79
CA ILE A 180 -14.83 -14.12 -26.84
C ILE A 180 -15.09 -14.88 -25.53
N ALA A 181 -14.97 -14.22 -24.38
CA ALA A 181 -15.25 -14.80 -23.07
C ALA A 181 -16.72 -15.24 -22.94
N GLU A 182 -17.65 -14.50 -23.56
CA GLU A 182 -19.07 -14.83 -23.60
C GLU A 182 -19.39 -16.08 -24.44
N VAL A 183 -18.49 -16.52 -25.33
CA VAL A 183 -18.68 -17.76 -26.09
C VAL A 183 -18.45 -18.96 -25.16
N PRO A 184 -19.47 -19.82 -24.94
CA PRO A 184 -19.37 -20.94 -24.00
C PRO A 184 -18.19 -21.85 -24.29
N GLY A 185 -17.38 -22.11 -23.26
CA GLY A 185 -16.20 -22.97 -23.34
C GLY A 185 -14.89 -22.25 -23.70
N SER A 186 -14.90 -20.95 -24.02
CA SER A 186 -13.66 -20.18 -24.24
C SER A 186 -12.78 -20.14 -23.00
N ILE A 187 -13.34 -19.72 -21.86
CA ILE A 187 -12.63 -19.62 -20.57
C ILE A 187 -12.18 -21.00 -20.09
N ARG A 188 -13.05 -22.01 -20.25
CA ARG A 188 -12.74 -23.40 -19.91
C ARG A 188 -11.53 -23.92 -20.69
N LEU A 189 -11.50 -23.74 -22.01
CA LEU A 189 -10.37 -24.17 -22.84
C LEU A 189 -9.09 -23.38 -22.52
N ALA A 190 -9.19 -22.07 -22.33
CA ALA A 190 -8.08 -21.23 -21.89
C ALA A 190 -7.48 -21.72 -20.57
N THR A 191 -8.34 -22.09 -19.62
CA THR A 191 -7.94 -22.65 -18.32
C THR A 191 -7.25 -24.00 -18.47
N LEU A 192 -7.80 -24.89 -19.30
CA LEU A 192 -7.17 -26.19 -19.57
C LEU A 192 -5.81 -26.06 -20.25
N LEU A 193 -5.64 -25.11 -21.16
CA LEU A 193 -4.36 -24.79 -21.79
C LEU A 193 -3.37 -24.19 -20.80
N CYS A 194 -3.85 -23.34 -19.89
CA CYS A 194 -3.08 -22.84 -18.76
C CYS A 194 -2.64 -23.99 -17.87
N MET A 195 -3.52 -24.92 -17.52
CA MET A 195 -3.23 -26.01 -16.57
C MET A 195 -2.61 -27.26 -17.23
N LEU A 196 -2.29 -27.19 -18.51
CA LEU A 196 -1.67 -28.30 -19.22
C LEU A 196 -0.23 -28.50 -18.76
N ASP A 197 0.18 -29.75 -18.55
CA ASP A 197 1.54 -30.14 -18.15
C ASP A 197 2.00 -29.50 -16.83
N THR A 198 1.19 -29.64 -15.77
CA THR A 198 1.55 -29.16 -14.41
C THR A 198 2.86 -29.74 -13.87
N GLN A 199 3.28 -30.90 -14.38
CA GLN A 199 4.53 -31.58 -14.01
C GLN A 199 5.73 -31.22 -14.90
N GLY A 200 5.55 -30.41 -15.94
CA GLY A 200 6.63 -29.99 -16.85
C GLY A 200 7.26 -31.14 -17.65
N LEU A 201 6.50 -32.19 -17.95
CA LEU A 201 6.99 -33.38 -18.66
C LEU A 201 7.26 -33.10 -20.14
N PHE A 202 6.48 -32.22 -20.78
CA PHE A 202 6.54 -32.04 -22.24
C PHE A 202 6.61 -30.59 -22.74
N LEU A 203 6.00 -29.63 -22.05
CA LEU A 203 6.09 -28.20 -22.33
C LEU A 203 7.40 -27.62 -21.79
N THR A 204 7.95 -26.63 -22.49
CA THR A 204 9.02 -25.80 -21.93
C THR A 204 8.43 -24.70 -21.04
N LYS A 205 9.28 -24.02 -20.25
CA LYS A 205 8.84 -22.85 -19.45
C LYS A 205 8.18 -21.77 -20.32
N GLU A 206 8.74 -21.52 -21.52
CA GLU A 206 8.17 -20.58 -22.50
C GLU A 206 6.80 -21.05 -23.03
N ASP A 207 6.62 -22.35 -23.26
CA ASP A 207 5.34 -22.88 -23.71
C ASP A 207 4.27 -22.77 -22.61
N ALA A 208 4.59 -23.17 -21.38
CA ALA A 208 3.68 -23.07 -20.24
C ALA A 208 3.22 -21.63 -19.98
N PHE A 209 4.13 -20.66 -20.18
CA PHE A 209 3.82 -19.24 -20.12
C PHE A 209 2.69 -18.82 -21.08
N PHE A 210 2.66 -19.33 -22.31
CA PHE A 210 1.61 -18.97 -23.27
C PHE A 210 0.22 -19.39 -22.79
N GLY A 211 0.09 -20.53 -22.12
CA GLY A 211 -1.19 -20.98 -21.54
C GLY A 211 -1.70 -20.02 -20.46
N THR A 212 -0.80 -19.59 -19.58
CA THR A 212 -1.12 -18.59 -18.54
C THR A 212 -1.44 -17.24 -19.15
N PHE A 213 -0.67 -16.79 -20.15
CA PHE A 213 -0.91 -15.54 -20.86
C PHE A 213 -2.31 -15.52 -21.51
N THR A 214 -2.73 -16.64 -22.11
CA THR A 214 -4.07 -16.80 -22.66
C THR A 214 -5.16 -16.57 -21.62
N LEU A 215 -5.07 -17.19 -20.43
CA LEU A 215 -6.04 -17.00 -19.36
C LEU A 215 -6.03 -15.57 -18.81
N VAL A 216 -4.85 -14.97 -18.65
CA VAL A 216 -4.67 -13.61 -18.14
C VAL A 216 -5.34 -12.57 -19.05
N ASN A 217 -5.37 -12.79 -20.37
CA ASN A 217 -6.07 -11.86 -21.27
C ASN A 217 -7.56 -11.75 -20.97
N PHE A 218 -8.20 -12.83 -20.53
CA PHE A 218 -9.60 -12.79 -20.08
C PHE A 218 -9.73 -12.13 -18.71
N LEU A 219 -8.89 -12.53 -17.77
CA LEU A 219 -8.89 -11.99 -16.41
C LEU A 219 -8.57 -10.49 -16.38
N ARG A 220 -7.83 -9.95 -17.35
CA ARG A 220 -7.43 -8.54 -17.36
C ARG A 220 -8.60 -7.58 -17.64
N VAL A 221 -9.59 -7.99 -18.42
CA VAL A 221 -10.60 -7.05 -18.93
C VAL A 221 -11.70 -6.80 -17.90
N GLU A 222 -12.31 -7.87 -17.40
CA GLU A 222 -13.32 -7.76 -16.35
C GLU A 222 -13.36 -9.06 -15.55
N ILE A 223 -13.01 -8.99 -14.27
CA ILE A 223 -13.15 -10.13 -13.37
C ILE A 223 -14.49 -10.04 -12.69
N ASN A 224 -15.35 -10.97 -13.06
CA ASN A 224 -16.58 -11.25 -12.37
C ASN A 224 -16.55 -12.69 -11.84
N LYS A 225 -17.49 -12.97 -10.93
CA LYS A 225 -17.60 -14.28 -10.29
C LYS A 225 -17.84 -15.40 -11.31
N SER A 226 -18.67 -15.16 -12.34
CA SER A 226 -18.98 -16.16 -13.37
C SER A 226 -17.76 -16.62 -14.16
N LEU A 227 -16.85 -15.70 -14.53
CA LEU A 227 -15.63 -16.07 -15.24
C LEU A 227 -14.74 -16.96 -14.36
N LEU A 228 -14.62 -16.65 -13.07
CA LEU A 228 -13.86 -17.49 -12.14
C LEU A 228 -14.56 -18.84 -11.86
N ASP A 229 -15.89 -18.88 -11.89
CA ASP A 229 -16.65 -20.14 -11.79
C ASP A 229 -16.33 -21.05 -12.99
N ASP A 230 -16.22 -20.50 -14.22
CA ASP A 230 -15.80 -21.26 -15.42
C ASP A 230 -14.36 -21.79 -15.31
N VAL A 231 -13.44 -20.97 -14.77
CA VAL A 231 -12.06 -21.40 -14.47
C VAL A 231 -12.07 -22.57 -13.49
N LEU A 232 -12.91 -22.48 -12.45
CA LEU A 232 -12.99 -23.50 -11.42
C LEU A 232 -13.66 -24.79 -11.92
N GLU A 233 -14.71 -24.68 -12.74
CA GLU A 233 -15.37 -25.82 -13.40
C GLU A 233 -14.39 -26.57 -14.29
N ALA A 234 -13.54 -25.86 -15.04
CA ALA A 234 -12.51 -26.46 -15.89
C ALA A 234 -11.53 -27.36 -15.10
N LEU A 235 -11.39 -27.11 -13.80
CA LEU A 235 -10.51 -27.82 -12.88
C LEU A 235 -11.27 -28.76 -11.93
N GLY A 236 -12.55 -29.05 -12.23
CA GLY A 236 -13.37 -29.94 -11.43
C GLY A 236 -13.63 -29.43 -10.00
N GLY A 237 -13.57 -28.12 -9.79
CA GLY A 237 -13.75 -27.51 -8.47
C GLY A 237 -12.45 -27.27 -7.68
N ASP A 238 -11.28 -27.64 -8.22
CA ASP A 238 -10.01 -27.61 -7.47
C ASP A 238 -9.28 -26.26 -7.58
N ALA A 239 -9.66 -25.33 -6.71
CA ALA A 239 -9.03 -24.01 -6.60
C ALA A 239 -7.58 -24.08 -6.07
N GLU A 240 -7.26 -25.09 -5.25
CA GLU A 240 -5.92 -25.23 -4.67
C GLU A 240 -4.91 -25.67 -5.73
N LEU A 241 -5.27 -26.65 -6.56
CA LEU A 241 -4.47 -27.09 -7.70
C LEU A 241 -4.13 -25.94 -8.65
N PHE A 242 -5.10 -25.06 -8.95
CA PHE A 242 -4.89 -23.88 -9.77
C PHE A 242 -3.81 -22.98 -9.18
N MET A 243 -3.96 -22.63 -7.91
CA MET A 243 -3.06 -21.70 -7.24
C MET A 243 -1.67 -22.30 -7.04
N ASP A 244 -1.56 -23.57 -6.66
CA ASP A 244 -0.28 -24.26 -6.50
C ASP A 244 0.48 -24.34 -7.82
N THR A 245 -0.22 -24.64 -8.92
CA THR A 245 0.41 -24.66 -10.25
C THR A 245 0.86 -23.26 -10.67
N ALA A 246 0.05 -22.23 -10.47
CA ALA A 246 0.40 -20.86 -10.80
C ALA A 246 1.61 -20.34 -10.00
N ILE A 247 1.67 -20.66 -8.70
CA ILE A 247 2.78 -20.30 -7.82
C ILE A 247 4.05 -21.07 -8.22
N ALA A 248 3.97 -22.39 -8.40
CA ALA A 248 5.12 -23.20 -8.78
C ALA A 248 5.75 -22.72 -10.09
N ARG A 249 4.94 -22.34 -11.08
CA ARG A 249 5.44 -21.80 -12.35
C ARG A 249 5.99 -20.38 -12.25
N LEU A 250 5.43 -19.56 -11.36
CA LEU A 250 6.02 -18.25 -11.06
C LEU A 250 7.39 -18.41 -10.41
N GLU A 251 7.53 -19.30 -9.43
CA GLU A 251 8.80 -19.60 -8.76
C GLU A 251 9.83 -20.16 -9.76
N ASP A 252 9.43 -21.10 -10.61
CA ASP A 252 10.28 -21.67 -11.66
C ASP A 252 10.70 -20.63 -12.72
N ALA A 253 9.85 -19.64 -12.99
CA ALA A 253 10.17 -18.52 -13.88
C ALA A 253 11.15 -17.51 -13.27
N LEU A 254 11.24 -17.46 -11.94
CA LEU A 254 12.16 -16.65 -11.18
C LEU A 254 13.55 -17.29 -11.03
N ASP A 255 13.79 -18.47 -11.61
CA ASP A 255 15.10 -19.11 -11.58
C ASP A 255 16.12 -18.38 -12.46
N THR A 256 15.72 -17.89 -13.65
CA THR A 256 16.61 -17.17 -14.57
C THR A 256 16.07 -15.80 -14.98
N PRO A 257 16.95 -14.82 -15.26
CA PRO A 257 16.53 -13.49 -15.70
C PRO A 257 15.76 -13.51 -17.03
N GLU A 258 16.14 -14.39 -17.97
CA GLU A 258 15.55 -14.46 -19.32
C GLU A 258 14.09 -14.90 -19.26
N THR A 259 13.77 -15.87 -18.39
CA THR A 259 12.37 -16.30 -18.19
C THR A 259 11.58 -15.26 -17.42
N ALA A 260 12.21 -14.54 -16.50
CA ALA A 260 11.54 -13.60 -15.62
C ALA A 260 10.87 -12.44 -16.37
N ASP A 261 11.52 -11.87 -17.40
CA ASP A 261 11.07 -10.66 -18.09
C ASP A 261 9.60 -10.71 -18.56
N ASN A 262 9.23 -11.80 -19.25
CA ASN A 262 7.87 -11.97 -19.76
C ASN A 262 6.96 -12.71 -18.77
N THR A 263 7.53 -13.70 -18.07
CA THR A 263 6.75 -14.68 -17.33
C THR A 263 6.26 -14.15 -16.00
N VAL A 264 7.13 -13.44 -15.26
CA VAL A 264 6.78 -12.88 -13.94
C VAL A 264 5.64 -11.90 -14.05
N SER A 265 5.66 -11.01 -15.07
CA SER A 265 4.58 -10.06 -15.33
C SER A 265 3.22 -10.75 -15.45
N THR A 266 3.18 -11.84 -16.22
CA THR A 266 1.92 -12.54 -16.52
C THR A 266 1.38 -13.28 -15.30
N TYR A 267 2.21 -14.05 -14.60
CA TYR A 267 1.74 -14.71 -13.37
C TYR A 267 1.39 -13.70 -12.30
N ALA A 268 2.21 -12.66 -12.11
CA ALA A 268 1.92 -11.60 -11.14
C ALA A 268 0.59 -10.90 -11.40
N ASN A 269 0.23 -10.70 -12.68
CA ASN A 269 -1.07 -10.15 -13.04
C ASN A 269 -2.21 -11.03 -12.51
N ILE A 270 -2.10 -12.37 -12.49
CA ILE A 270 -3.12 -13.23 -11.86
C ILE A 270 -3.32 -12.84 -10.39
N PHE A 271 -2.25 -12.67 -9.63
CA PHE A 271 -2.33 -12.28 -8.22
C PHE A 271 -2.94 -10.89 -8.02
N ILE A 272 -2.51 -9.91 -8.83
CA ILE A 272 -3.00 -8.53 -8.78
C ILE A 272 -4.50 -8.47 -9.10
N MET A 273 -4.90 -9.23 -10.11
CA MET A 273 -6.25 -9.31 -10.61
C MET A 273 -7.20 -10.02 -9.64
N LEU A 274 -6.79 -11.16 -9.08
CA LEU A 274 -7.59 -11.91 -8.11
C LEU A 274 -7.80 -11.14 -6.80
N ASP A 275 -6.90 -10.25 -6.43
CA ASP A 275 -6.99 -9.45 -5.20
C ASP A 275 -7.95 -8.23 -5.35
N SER A 276 -8.83 -8.25 -6.36
CA SER A 276 -9.92 -7.28 -6.54
C SER A 276 -11.05 -7.50 -5.50
N ILE A 277 -11.67 -6.40 -5.05
CA ILE A 277 -12.74 -6.40 -4.02
C ILE A 277 -13.95 -7.27 -4.45
N HIS A 278 -14.17 -7.43 -5.75
CA HIS A 278 -15.35 -8.13 -6.28
C HIS A 278 -15.32 -9.66 -6.12
N VAL A 279 -14.22 -10.25 -5.62
CA VAL A 279 -14.01 -11.72 -5.61
C VAL A 279 -13.59 -12.29 -4.25
N ILE A 280 -13.77 -11.53 -3.16
CA ILE A 280 -13.36 -11.90 -1.79
C ILE A 280 -13.95 -13.25 -1.32
N ASP A 281 -15.11 -13.68 -1.82
CA ASP A 281 -15.72 -14.95 -1.39
C ASP A 281 -15.50 -16.11 -2.40
N HIS A 282 -14.74 -15.88 -3.47
CA HIS A 282 -14.54 -16.90 -4.49
C HIS A 282 -13.50 -17.96 -4.04
N PRO A 283 -13.72 -19.27 -4.29
CA PRO A 283 -12.78 -20.33 -3.87
C PRO A 283 -11.33 -20.12 -4.31
N ILE A 284 -11.11 -19.60 -5.53
CA ILE A 284 -9.76 -19.25 -6.04
C ILE A 284 -9.10 -18.14 -5.19
N TRP A 285 -9.86 -17.13 -4.77
CA TRP A 285 -9.32 -16.09 -3.88
C TRP A 285 -8.99 -16.66 -2.50
N ILE A 286 -9.85 -17.51 -1.94
CA ILE A 286 -9.61 -18.18 -0.65
C ILE A 286 -8.34 -19.03 -0.74
N ALA A 287 -8.17 -19.80 -1.82
CA ALA A 287 -6.97 -20.59 -2.08
C ALA A 287 -5.73 -19.69 -2.19
N LEU A 288 -5.82 -18.57 -2.91
CA LEU A 288 -4.72 -17.61 -2.99
C LEU A 288 -4.33 -17.06 -1.60
N ARG A 289 -5.30 -16.64 -0.79
CA ARG A 289 -5.07 -16.11 0.56
C ARG A 289 -4.38 -17.14 1.46
N ALA A 290 -4.75 -18.41 1.35
CA ALA A 290 -4.10 -19.49 2.08
C ALA A 290 -2.60 -19.62 1.76
N LYS A 291 -2.18 -19.24 0.53
CA LYS A 291 -0.78 -19.26 0.07
C LYS A 291 0.01 -17.99 0.39
N ARG A 292 -0.56 -17.04 1.15
CA ARG A 292 0.13 -15.83 1.67
C ARG A 292 0.71 -14.94 0.55
N PRO A 293 -0.14 -14.29 -0.27
CA PRO A 293 0.28 -13.54 -1.46
C PRO A 293 1.39 -12.51 -1.20
N VAL A 294 1.36 -11.82 -0.06
CA VAL A 294 2.36 -10.80 0.26
C VAL A 294 3.78 -11.37 0.39
N VAL A 295 3.92 -12.62 0.84
CA VAL A 295 5.21 -13.31 0.91
C VAL A 295 5.73 -13.59 -0.50
N ILE A 296 4.85 -14.09 -1.38
CA ILE A 296 5.17 -14.38 -2.78
C ILE A 296 5.61 -13.09 -3.48
N LEU A 297 4.84 -12.00 -3.36
CA LEU A 297 5.18 -10.70 -3.95
C LEU A 297 6.52 -10.16 -3.41
N THR A 298 6.77 -10.28 -2.11
CA THR A 298 8.05 -9.86 -1.51
C THR A 298 9.23 -10.66 -2.07
N ASN A 299 9.06 -11.98 -2.25
CA ASN A 299 10.09 -12.84 -2.82
C ASN A 299 10.37 -12.50 -4.29
N ILE A 300 9.32 -12.19 -5.09
CA ILE A 300 9.48 -11.71 -6.46
C ILE A 300 10.36 -10.45 -6.47
N VAL A 301 10.01 -9.44 -5.67
CA VAL A 301 10.77 -8.17 -5.61
C VAL A 301 12.24 -8.44 -5.28
N ARG A 302 12.51 -9.27 -4.26
CA ARG A 302 13.87 -9.64 -3.86
C ARG A 302 14.64 -10.34 -4.99
N ARG A 303 14.01 -11.27 -5.69
CA ARG A 303 14.67 -12.00 -6.79
C ARG A 303 14.96 -11.08 -7.98
N MET A 304 14.00 -10.22 -8.35
CA MET A 304 14.17 -9.23 -9.41
C MET A 304 15.28 -8.22 -9.10
N LEU A 305 15.44 -7.82 -7.84
CA LEU A 305 16.57 -6.98 -7.40
C LEU A 305 17.91 -7.70 -7.53
N GLY A 306 17.96 -9.01 -7.27
CA GLY A 306 19.11 -9.85 -7.55
C GLY A 306 19.49 -9.81 -9.04
N PHE A 307 18.50 -9.99 -9.93
CA PHE A 307 18.72 -9.90 -11.37
C PHE A 307 19.19 -8.52 -11.83
N LEU A 308 18.65 -7.44 -11.27
CA LEU A 308 19.12 -6.08 -11.59
C LEU A 308 20.59 -5.87 -11.20
N THR A 309 21.02 -6.45 -10.09
CA THR A 309 22.42 -6.38 -9.64
C THR A 309 23.33 -7.16 -10.59
N GLU A 310 22.90 -8.34 -11.04
CA GLU A 310 23.61 -9.14 -12.03
C GLU A 310 23.60 -8.49 -13.43
N ALA A 311 22.54 -7.74 -13.76
CA ALA A 311 22.33 -7.20 -15.10
C ALA A 311 23.33 -6.14 -15.52
N ASN A 312 23.97 -5.49 -14.55
CA ASN A 312 25.05 -4.54 -14.78
C ASN A 312 26.31 -5.19 -15.41
N SER A 313 26.36 -6.53 -15.55
CA SER A 313 27.47 -7.29 -16.16
C SER A 313 27.49 -7.34 -17.70
N ALA A 314 26.73 -6.47 -18.39
CA ALA A 314 26.62 -6.39 -19.86
C ALA A 314 26.05 -7.64 -20.57
N ARG A 315 25.54 -8.64 -19.84
CA ARG A 315 24.98 -9.88 -20.40
C ARG A 315 23.55 -9.75 -20.94
N PHE A 316 22.79 -8.75 -20.51
CA PHE A 316 21.36 -8.64 -20.81
C PHE A 316 21.09 -7.53 -21.81
N GLY A 317 19.96 -7.63 -22.51
CA GLY A 317 19.50 -6.59 -23.43
C GLY A 317 19.31 -5.24 -22.71
N PRO A 318 19.48 -4.10 -23.42
CA PRO A 318 19.43 -2.76 -22.82
C PRO A 318 18.09 -2.46 -22.12
N ASP A 319 17.01 -3.12 -22.54
CA ASP A 319 15.66 -2.89 -21.99
C ASP A 319 15.36 -3.70 -20.72
N PHE A 320 16.14 -4.75 -20.43
CA PHE A 320 15.85 -5.68 -19.34
C PHE A 320 15.81 -4.98 -17.97
N ALA A 321 16.76 -4.07 -17.72
CA ALA A 321 16.80 -3.32 -16.47
C ALA A 321 15.60 -2.38 -16.32
N GLY A 322 15.15 -1.76 -17.41
CA GLY A 322 13.96 -0.90 -17.41
C GLY A 322 12.69 -1.68 -17.06
N LYS A 323 12.48 -2.82 -17.71
CA LYS A 323 11.33 -3.70 -17.45
C LYS A 323 11.35 -4.29 -16.04
N SER A 324 12.52 -4.74 -15.58
CA SER A 324 12.68 -5.29 -14.23
C SER A 324 12.35 -4.27 -13.14
N ARG A 325 12.76 -2.99 -13.31
CA ARG A 325 12.38 -1.90 -12.39
C ARG A 325 10.87 -1.65 -12.39
N GLN A 326 10.24 -1.65 -13.56
CA GLN A 326 8.79 -1.49 -13.66
C GLN A 326 8.04 -2.64 -12.96
N LEU A 327 8.53 -3.88 -13.10
CA LEU A 327 7.95 -5.04 -12.41
C LEU A 327 8.10 -4.93 -10.89
N ILE A 328 9.29 -4.56 -10.40
CA ILE A 328 9.51 -4.30 -8.97
C ILE A 328 8.53 -3.25 -8.44
N ALA A 329 8.40 -2.12 -9.14
CA ALA A 329 7.49 -1.05 -8.75
C ALA A 329 6.03 -1.51 -8.73
N THR A 330 5.60 -2.28 -9.74
CA THR A 330 4.24 -2.85 -9.80
C THR A 330 3.96 -3.77 -8.60
N HIS A 331 4.93 -4.58 -8.18
CA HIS A 331 4.75 -5.46 -7.02
C HIS A 331 4.81 -4.68 -5.69
N LEU A 332 5.65 -3.67 -5.57
CA LEU A 332 5.68 -2.78 -4.40
C LEU A 332 4.39 -1.99 -4.26
N GLU A 333 3.86 -1.45 -5.38
CA GLU A 333 2.54 -0.82 -5.42
C GLU A 333 1.47 -1.79 -4.92
N ARG A 334 1.48 -3.05 -5.39
CA ARG A 334 0.51 -4.02 -4.93
C ARG A 334 0.64 -4.36 -3.45
N ILE A 335 1.87 -4.54 -2.96
CA ILE A 335 2.13 -4.73 -1.52
C ILE A 335 1.59 -3.54 -0.74
N SER A 336 1.85 -2.30 -1.18
CA SER A 336 1.34 -1.08 -0.54
C SER A 336 -0.19 -1.07 -0.46
N ILE A 337 -0.87 -1.37 -1.56
CA ILE A 337 -2.34 -1.45 -1.63
C ILE A 337 -2.88 -2.49 -0.64
N ILE A 338 -2.28 -3.69 -0.61
CA ILE A 338 -2.65 -4.76 0.33
C ILE A 338 -2.47 -4.29 1.78
N LEU A 339 -1.31 -3.70 2.10
CA LEU A 339 -1.02 -3.22 3.44
C LEU A 339 -1.91 -2.05 3.88
N GLN A 340 -2.47 -1.29 2.93
CA GLN A 340 -3.36 -0.17 3.21
C GLN A 340 -4.82 -0.60 3.39
N ARG A 341 -5.34 -1.41 2.47
CA ARG A 341 -6.79 -1.64 2.31
C ARG A 341 -7.29 -2.94 2.91
N ASP A 342 -6.42 -3.93 3.07
CA ASP A 342 -6.82 -5.26 3.51
C ASP A 342 -7.24 -5.28 4.98
N SER A 343 -8.22 -6.12 5.32
CA SER A 343 -8.68 -6.28 6.70
C SER A 343 -7.66 -6.97 7.61
N ASP A 344 -6.89 -7.91 7.05
CA ASP A 344 -5.80 -8.62 7.70
C ASP A 344 -4.46 -7.91 7.53
N ARG A 345 -4.45 -6.62 7.16
CA ARG A 345 -3.23 -5.84 6.87
C ARG A 345 -2.13 -5.93 7.93
N THR A 346 -2.45 -6.03 9.22
CA THR A 346 -1.44 -6.21 10.26
C THR A 346 -0.78 -7.60 10.17
N ILE A 347 -1.53 -8.66 9.87
CA ILE A 347 -0.97 -10.01 9.65
C ILE A 347 -0.12 -10.00 8.37
N LEU A 348 -0.60 -9.34 7.32
CA LEU A 348 0.11 -9.23 6.03
C LEU A 348 1.41 -8.41 6.16
N ALA A 349 1.42 -7.33 6.95
CA ALA A 349 2.63 -6.57 7.27
C ALA A 349 3.66 -7.45 8.01
N SER A 350 3.21 -8.27 8.96
CA SER A 350 4.07 -9.24 9.65
C SER A 350 4.68 -10.24 8.68
N GLN A 351 3.89 -10.75 7.72
CA GLN A 351 4.36 -11.68 6.70
C GLN A 351 5.37 -11.03 5.75
N ALA A 352 5.13 -9.79 5.32
CA ALA A 352 6.05 -9.03 4.47
C ALA A 352 7.40 -8.81 5.17
N LEU A 353 7.39 -8.43 6.46
CA LEU A 353 8.60 -8.29 7.28
C LEU A 353 9.38 -9.61 7.37
N GLN A 354 8.71 -10.72 7.69
CA GLN A 354 9.32 -12.04 7.76
C GLN A 354 9.89 -12.51 6.40
N ALA A 355 9.25 -12.11 5.30
CA ALA A 355 9.73 -12.37 3.94
C ALA A 355 10.90 -11.45 3.53
N GLY A 356 11.31 -10.51 4.37
CA GLY A 356 12.47 -9.63 4.13
C GLY A 356 12.15 -8.40 3.28
N ILE A 357 10.94 -7.84 3.38
CA ILE A 357 10.58 -6.61 2.66
C ILE A 357 11.51 -5.44 3.00
N MET A 358 12.02 -5.33 4.23
CA MET A 358 12.97 -4.27 4.60
C MET A 358 14.30 -4.40 3.84
N THR A 359 14.80 -5.62 3.65
CA THR A 359 15.99 -5.87 2.82
C THR A 359 15.74 -5.45 1.38
N ALA A 360 14.58 -5.81 0.82
CA ALA A 360 14.20 -5.40 -0.53
C ALA A 360 14.13 -3.88 -0.68
N LEU A 361 13.54 -3.16 0.28
CA LEU A 361 13.44 -1.69 0.26
C LEU A 361 14.82 -1.01 0.36
N ILE A 362 15.74 -1.54 1.17
CA ILE A 362 17.13 -1.07 1.23
C ILE A 362 17.84 -1.27 -0.12
N ASP A 363 17.65 -2.43 -0.76
CA ASP A 363 18.24 -2.70 -2.07
C ASP A 363 17.64 -1.77 -3.14
N CYS A 364 16.32 -1.56 -3.12
CA CYS A 364 15.64 -0.57 -3.97
C CYS A 364 16.18 0.85 -3.76
N ALA A 365 16.49 1.25 -2.52
CA ALA A 365 16.98 2.58 -2.20
C ALA A 365 18.29 2.91 -2.92
N THR A 366 19.21 1.95 -3.01
CA THR A 366 20.48 2.13 -3.74
C THR A 366 20.28 2.32 -5.25
N LEU A 367 19.14 1.86 -5.77
CA LEU A 367 18.75 1.97 -7.16
C LEU A 367 17.73 3.10 -7.41
N ALA A 368 17.30 3.83 -6.39
CA ALA A 368 16.16 4.74 -6.45
C ALA A 368 16.26 5.75 -7.60
N PHE A 369 17.44 6.32 -7.86
CA PHE A 369 17.65 7.26 -8.98
C PHE A 369 17.38 6.68 -10.37
N THR A 370 17.40 5.37 -10.52
CA THR A 370 17.17 4.68 -11.80
C THR A 370 15.70 4.33 -12.06
N PHE A 371 14.85 4.43 -11.04
CA PHE A 371 13.40 4.28 -11.17
C PHE A 371 12.77 5.58 -11.70
N LYS A 372 11.66 5.44 -12.44
CA LYS A 372 10.86 6.61 -12.83
C LYS A 372 10.27 7.26 -11.57
N PRO A 373 9.96 8.56 -11.57
CA PRO A 373 9.39 9.24 -10.41
C PRO A 373 8.19 8.52 -9.80
N PHE A 374 7.23 8.10 -10.63
CA PHE A 374 6.05 7.33 -10.19
C PHE A 374 6.43 5.99 -9.55
N ASP A 375 7.35 5.26 -10.17
CA ASP A 375 7.82 3.98 -9.64
C ASP A 375 8.52 4.14 -8.27
N ARG A 376 9.22 5.27 -8.04
CA ARG A 376 9.85 5.58 -6.74
C ARG A 376 8.82 5.86 -5.66
N ASP A 377 7.70 6.48 -6.01
CA ASP A 377 6.62 6.78 -5.05
C ASP A 377 6.05 5.46 -4.47
N THR A 378 6.09 4.35 -5.22
CA THR A 378 5.71 3.02 -4.68
C THR A 378 6.60 2.55 -3.53
N ILE A 379 7.91 2.85 -3.57
CA ILE A 379 8.86 2.54 -2.49
C ILE A 379 8.51 3.38 -1.26
N VAL A 380 8.27 4.67 -1.46
CA VAL A 380 7.86 5.62 -0.43
C VAL A 380 6.56 5.17 0.24
N ASP A 381 5.59 4.70 -0.54
CA ASP A 381 4.30 4.27 -0.03
C ASP A 381 4.42 3.01 0.83
N VAL A 382 5.20 2.02 0.41
CA VAL A 382 5.47 0.83 1.27
C VAL A 382 6.15 1.24 2.57
N LEU A 383 7.14 2.13 2.53
CA LEU A 383 7.80 2.66 3.72
C LEU A 383 6.81 3.35 4.66
N LYS A 384 5.94 4.23 4.13
CA LYS A 384 4.87 4.88 4.91
C LYS A 384 3.91 3.86 5.54
N GLN A 385 3.50 2.83 4.80
CA GLN A 385 2.64 1.77 5.34
C GLN A 385 3.34 1.05 6.49
N LEU A 386 4.62 0.68 6.35
CA LEU A 386 5.38 0.02 7.42
C LEU A 386 5.57 0.93 8.65
N THR A 387 5.81 2.22 8.45
CA THR A 387 5.93 3.21 9.54
C THR A 387 4.64 3.26 10.34
N TRP A 388 3.51 3.32 9.65
CA TRP A 388 2.21 3.29 10.29
C TRP A 388 1.96 1.96 11.01
N HIS A 389 2.17 0.81 10.35
CA HIS A 389 1.97 -0.52 10.93
C HIS A 389 2.83 -0.77 12.17
N SER A 390 3.97 -0.08 12.31
CA SER A 390 4.81 -0.17 13.51
C SER A 390 4.13 0.34 14.80
N THR A 391 2.97 1.00 14.70
CA THR A 391 2.11 1.31 15.86
C THR A 391 1.51 0.05 16.50
N HIS A 392 1.55 -1.10 15.80
CA HIS A 392 1.14 -2.39 16.32
C HIS A 392 2.28 -3.13 17.02
N LEU A 393 2.02 -3.72 18.20
CA LEU A 393 3.07 -4.32 19.05
C LEU A 393 3.81 -5.45 18.34
N LEU A 394 3.09 -6.30 17.60
CA LEU A 394 3.67 -7.40 16.85
C LEU A 394 4.62 -6.90 15.76
N ILE A 395 4.19 -5.88 15.01
CA ILE A 395 4.95 -5.31 13.90
C ILE A 395 6.18 -4.58 14.42
N ALA A 396 6.04 -3.79 15.47
CA ALA A 396 7.17 -3.11 16.11
C ALA A 396 8.30 -4.10 16.48
N ARG A 397 7.96 -5.24 17.10
CA ARG A 397 8.93 -6.28 17.44
C ARG A 397 9.63 -6.85 16.22
N LEU A 398 8.86 -7.23 15.19
CA LEU A 398 9.41 -7.80 13.97
C LEU A 398 10.27 -6.80 13.19
N ALA A 399 9.82 -5.55 13.08
CA ALA A 399 10.58 -4.48 12.44
C ALA A 399 11.87 -4.16 13.20
N SER A 400 11.83 -4.13 14.54
CA SER A 400 13.05 -3.97 15.35
C SER A 400 14.04 -5.12 15.13
N MET A 401 13.56 -6.37 15.10
CA MET A 401 14.41 -7.55 14.86
C MET A 401 15.03 -7.55 13.46
N GLU A 402 14.24 -7.27 12.41
CA GLU A 402 14.76 -7.19 11.05
C GLU A 402 15.71 -6.00 10.88
N LEU A 403 15.46 -4.86 11.53
CA LEU A 403 16.39 -3.73 11.52
C LEU A 403 17.73 -4.10 12.15
N GLU A 404 17.75 -4.74 13.33
CA GLU A 404 19.00 -5.18 13.97
C GLU A 404 19.79 -6.15 13.08
N LYS A 405 19.08 -7.06 12.42
CA LYS A 405 19.69 -8.01 11.47
C LYS A 405 20.31 -7.27 10.29
N LEU A 406 19.63 -6.26 9.75
CA LEU A 406 20.12 -5.45 8.64
C LEU A 406 21.35 -4.63 9.04
N GLU A 407 21.31 -3.96 10.19
CA GLU A 407 22.43 -3.18 10.77
C GLU A 407 23.69 -4.04 10.97
N ARG A 408 23.55 -5.35 11.22
CA ARG A 408 24.69 -6.29 11.30
C ARG A 408 25.25 -6.69 9.93
N THR A 409 24.45 -6.61 8.87
CA THR A 409 24.83 -7.11 7.53
C THR A 409 25.28 -6.02 6.57
N CYS A 410 24.84 -4.77 6.76
CA CYS A 410 25.19 -3.67 5.88
C CYS A 410 25.12 -2.30 6.57
N SER A 411 25.74 -1.28 5.97
CA SER A 411 25.51 0.12 6.35
C SER A 411 24.16 0.58 5.82
N VAL A 412 23.11 0.39 6.64
CA VAL A 412 21.74 0.74 6.29
C VAL A 412 21.62 2.23 5.94
N GLN A 413 22.21 3.09 6.77
CA GLN A 413 22.21 4.54 6.56
C GLN A 413 22.91 4.93 5.27
N GLY A 414 24.13 4.43 5.02
CA GLY A 414 24.89 4.77 3.81
C GLY A 414 24.17 4.38 2.51
N ARG A 415 23.30 3.37 2.53
CA ARG A 415 22.49 2.98 1.37
C ARG A 415 21.33 3.93 1.10
N PHE A 416 20.69 4.47 2.14
CA PHE A 416 19.62 5.46 2.00
C PHE A 416 20.14 6.88 1.76
N ASP A 417 21.33 7.21 2.24
CA ASP A 417 22.00 8.46 1.90
C ASP A 417 22.29 8.56 0.40
N ALA A 418 22.52 7.41 -0.25
CA ALA A 418 22.69 7.28 -1.70
C ALA A 418 21.37 7.19 -2.49
N SER A 419 20.21 7.35 -1.83
CA SER A 419 18.89 7.29 -2.46
C SER A 419 18.33 8.69 -2.78
N THR A 420 17.13 8.75 -3.38
CA THR A 420 16.47 10.04 -3.62
C THR A 420 15.96 10.64 -2.31
N HIS A 421 15.87 11.97 -2.25
CA HIS A 421 15.42 12.70 -1.06
C HIS A 421 14.12 12.14 -0.46
N ASP A 422 13.11 11.86 -1.28
CA ASP A 422 11.81 11.39 -0.80
C ASP A 422 11.87 9.98 -0.20
N VAL A 423 12.66 9.08 -0.81
CA VAL A 423 12.87 7.71 -0.31
C VAL A 423 13.65 7.77 0.99
N ARG A 424 14.71 8.58 1.05
CA ARG A 424 15.49 8.82 2.27
C ARG A 424 14.62 9.39 3.39
N LYS A 425 13.79 10.39 3.12
CA LYS A 425 12.88 11.00 4.10
C LYS A 425 11.87 9.98 4.65
N ALA A 426 11.26 9.18 3.77
CA ALA A 426 10.34 8.12 4.20
C ALA A 426 11.03 7.02 5.01
N TRP A 427 12.28 6.68 4.66
CA TRP A 427 13.09 5.75 5.41
C TRP A 427 13.46 6.27 6.80
N VAL A 428 13.96 7.50 6.91
CA VAL A 428 14.29 8.12 8.21
C VAL A 428 13.07 8.09 9.12
N ALA A 429 11.89 8.45 8.61
CA ALA A 429 10.65 8.35 9.38
C ALA A 429 10.34 6.92 9.86
N LEU A 430 10.58 5.89 9.04
CA LEU A 430 10.44 4.49 9.45
C LEU A 430 11.49 4.08 10.50
N TYR A 431 12.74 4.46 10.27
CA TYR A 431 13.89 4.15 11.14
C TYR A 431 13.69 4.74 12.54
N ASP A 432 13.40 6.04 12.62
CA ASP A 432 13.13 6.74 13.87
C ASP A 432 11.91 6.15 14.58
N ALA A 433 10.86 5.80 13.82
CA ALA A 433 9.71 5.13 14.39
C ALA A 433 10.13 3.81 15.05
N ILE A 434 10.83 2.93 14.33
CA ILE A 434 11.29 1.63 14.83
C ILE A 434 12.17 1.80 16.07
N LEU A 435 13.10 2.75 16.08
CA LEU A 435 13.98 2.99 17.22
C LEU A 435 13.20 3.47 18.45
N ALA A 436 12.28 4.43 18.28
CA ALA A 436 11.42 4.87 19.38
C ALA A 436 10.59 3.70 19.94
N ARG A 437 10.09 2.83 19.06
CA ARG A 437 9.29 1.66 19.42
C ARG A 437 10.13 0.56 20.07
N ARG A 438 11.40 0.39 19.68
CA ARG A 438 12.39 -0.47 20.36
C ARG A 438 12.61 -0.03 21.80
N THR A 439 12.73 1.28 22.05
CA THR A 439 12.87 1.83 23.41
C THR A 439 11.60 1.62 24.23
N ILE A 440 10.40 1.86 23.68
CA ILE A 440 9.12 1.57 24.35
C ILE A 440 9.02 0.07 24.70
N LEU A 441 9.41 -0.81 23.77
CA LEU A 441 9.45 -2.25 23.99
C LEU A 441 10.41 -2.64 25.13
N ALA A 442 11.60 -2.05 25.17
CA ALA A 442 12.58 -2.28 26.23
C ALA A 442 12.05 -1.80 27.59
N GLN A 443 11.43 -0.62 27.65
CA GLN A 443 10.76 -0.12 28.86
C GLN A 443 9.65 -1.07 29.32
N MET A 444 8.83 -1.57 28.39
CA MET A 444 7.79 -2.58 28.72
C MET A 444 8.35 -3.91 29.21
N GLN A 445 9.57 -4.28 28.81
CA GLN A 445 10.25 -5.51 29.24
C GLN A 445 10.99 -5.35 30.58
N ALA A 446 11.57 -4.18 30.84
CA ALA A 446 12.32 -3.86 32.06
C ALA A 446 11.44 -3.81 33.31
N LEU A 447 10.13 -3.65 33.13
CA LEU A 447 9.14 -3.99 34.14
C LEU A 447 9.24 -5.50 34.35
N ASN A 448 10.05 -5.94 35.33
CA ASN A 448 10.50 -7.31 35.60
C ASN A 448 9.38 -8.35 35.82
N SER A 449 8.12 -7.95 35.67
CA SER A 449 6.98 -8.82 35.51
C SER A 449 6.20 -8.35 34.30
N THR A 450 5.75 -9.28 33.43
CA THR A 450 5.00 -8.90 32.21
C THR A 450 3.90 -7.90 32.59
N PRO A 451 4.02 -6.60 32.24
CA PRO A 451 3.19 -5.57 32.83
C PRO A 451 1.74 -5.96 32.57
N MET A 452 0.98 -5.99 33.67
CA MET A 452 -0.41 -6.41 33.64
C MET A 452 -1.27 -5.16 33.67
N ALA A 453 -2.32 -5.16 32.85
CA ALA A 453 -3.33 -4.11 32.90
C ALA A 453 -4.44 -4.54 33.85
N CYS A 454 -4.97 -3.62 34.64
CA CYS A 454 -6.25 -3.80 35.31
C CYS A 454 -7.35 -3.99 34.27
N ASP A 455 -8.10 -5.10 34.30
CA ASP A 455 -9.23 -5.33 33.38
C ASP A 455 -10.40 -4.35 33.58
N ASN A 456 -10.38 -3.56 34.67
CA ASN A 456 -11.32 -2.48 34.91
C ASN A 456 -10.77 -1.11 34.50
N CYS A 457 -9.74 -0.59 35.17
CA CYS A 457 -9.28 0.78 34.95
C CYS A 457 -8.10 0.90 33.98
N PHE A 458 -7.55 -0.23 33.51
CA PHE A 458 -6.34 -0.28 32.69
C PHE A 458 -5.08 0.32 33.32
N LYS A 459 -5.04 0.53 34.66
CA LYS A 459 -3.78 0.79 35.37
C LYS A 459 -2.79 -0.34 35.08
N PHE A 460 -1.55 0.01 34.74
CA PHE A 460 -0.44 -0.92 34.58
C PHE A 460 0.39 -0.95 35.85
N ASP A 461 0.86 -2.14 36.21
CA ASP A 461 1.68 -2.36 37.39
C ASP A 461 2.40 -3.71 37.24
N GLU A 462 3.24 -4.05 38.20
CA GLU A 462 3.82 -5.38 38.29
C GLU A 462 2.72 -6.43 38.47
N ARG A 463 2.87 -7.60 37.84
CA ARG A 463 1.91 -8.72 37.95
C ARG A 463 1.60 -9.07 39.42
N ALA A 464 2.57 -8.92 40.30
CA ALA A 464 2.44 -9.21 41.73
C ALA A 464 1.42 -8.28 42.43
N ASN A 465 1.25 -7.05 41.93
CA ASN A 465 0.37 -6.04 42.50
C ASN A 465 -1.10 -6.20 42.07
N PHE A 466 -1.40 -7.11 41.15
CA PHE A 466 -2.78 -7.36 40.70
C PHE A 466 -3.48 -8.49 41.45
N LYS A 467 -4.71 -8.22 41.85
CA LYS A 467 -5.65 -9.21 42.40
C LYS A 467 -6.30 -9.99 41.27
N LYS A 468 -6.20 -11.31 41.30
CA LYS A 468 -6.89 -12.19 40.36
C LYS A 468 -8.36 -12.35 40.74
N CYS A 469 -9.23 -12.42 39.74
CA CYS A 469 -10.63 -12.77 39.96
C CYS A 469 -10.73 -14.19 40.56
N ALA A 470 -11.33 -14.34 41.74
CA ALA A 470 -11.45 -15.64 42.40
C ALA A 470 -12.29 -16.66 41.60
N GLY A 471 -13.24 -16.20 40.78
CA GLY A 471 -14.07 -17.08 39.96
C GLY A 471 -13.33 -17.61 38.72
N CYS A 472 -12.86 -16.71 37.85
CA CYS A 472 -12.25 -17.12 36.58
C CYS A 472 -10.73 -17.34 36.67
N GLY A 473 -10.04 -16.72 37.63
CA GLY A 473 -8.58 -16.69 37.75
C GLY A 473 -7.84 -15.92 36.64
N MET A 474 -8.58 -15.35 35.68
CA MET A 474 -8.02 -14.77 34.45
C MET A 474 -8.00 -13.25 34.45
N ALA A 475 -9.03 -12.61 35.02
CA ALA A 475 -9.08 -11.16 35.09
C ALA A 475 -8.24 -10.67 36.27
N HIS A 476 -7.54 -9.57 36.08
CA HIS A 476 -6.60 -8.97 37.02
C HIS A 476 -7.04 -7.55 37.33
N TYR A 477 -7.03 -7.18 38.61
CA TYR A 477 -7.51 -5.89 39.09
C TYR A 477 -6.52 -5.27 40.06
N CYS A 478 -6.20 -4.00 39.88
CA CYS A 478 -5.31 -3.28 40.81
C CYS A 478 -5.95 -3.11 42.21
N SER A 479 -7.28 -3.20 42.32
CA SER A 479 -7.99 -3.08 43.59
C SER A 479 -9.29 -3.90 43.62
N ARG A 480 -9.82 -4.10 44.84
CA ARG A 480 -11.13 -4.76 45.05
C ARG A 480 -12.28 -3.95 44.45
N ASP A 481 -12.13 -2.63 44.43
CA ASP A 481 -13.12 -1.72 43.84
C ASP A 481 -13.16 -1.88 42.32
N CYS A 482 -11.98 -1.96 41.69
CA CYS A 482 -11.88 -2.23 40.27
C CYS A 482 -12.51 -3.57 39.88
N GLN A 483 -12.28 -4.62 40.67
CA GLN A 483 -12.95 -5.91 40.48
C GLN A 483 -14.47 -5.78 40.60
N SER A 484 -14.97 -5.07 41.62
CA SER A 484 -16.40 -4.91 41.90
C SER A 484 -17.12 -4.09 40.83
N ARG A 485 -16.47 -3.06 40.28
CA ARG A 485 -16.98 -2.27 39.15
C ARG A 485 -16.97 -3.08 37.86
N ALA A 486 -15.88 -3.76 37.53
CA ALA A 486 -15.85 -4.63 36.35
C ALA A 486 -16.91 -5.74 36.41
N TRP A 487 -17.16 -6.28 37.61
CA TRP A 487 -18.20 -7.29 37.85
C TRP A 487 -19.60 -6.79 37.55
N ARG A 488 -19.94 -5.57 37.99
CA ARG A 488 -21.29 -4.99 37.88
C ARG A 488 -21.53 -4.23 36.57
N GLU A 489 -20.55 -3.44 36.15
CA GLU A 489 -20.70 -2.42 35.09
C GLU A 489 -20.12 -2.86 33.76
N ARG A 490 -19.03 -3.65 33.76
CA ARG A 490 -18.33 -4.04 32.51
C ARG A 490 -18.66 -5.46 32.03
N GLY A 491 -19.70 -6.08 32.59
CA GLY A 491 -20.15 -7.40 32.18
C GLY A 491 -19.22 -8.54 32.59
N HIS A 492 -18.23 -8.33 33.47
CA HIS A 492 -17.35 -9.44 33.87
C HIS A 492 -18.11 -10.60 34.54
N ARG A 493 -19.26 -10.32 35.19
CA ARG A 493 -20.11 -11.35 35.78
C ARG A 493 -20.61 -12.39 34.76
N THR A 494 -20.96 -11.97 33.54
CA THR A 494 -21.43 -12.89 32.50
C THR A 494 -20.25 -13.69 31.93
N GLU A 495 -19.13 -13.01 31.70
CA GLU A 495 -17.88 -13.61 31.20
C GLU A 495 -17.26 -14.61 32.18
N CYS A 496 -17.29 -14.30 33.48
CA CYS A 496 -16.73 -15.15 34.52
C CYS A 496 -17.52 -16.45 34.69
N LYS A 497 -18.82 -16.45 34.35
CA LYS A 497 -19.70 -17.62 34.37
C LYS A 497 -19.59 -18.47 33.10
N ALA A 498 -19.05 -17.94 32.01
CA ALA A 498 -18.92 -18.69 30.77
C ALA A 498 -17.98 -19.90 30.98
N PRO A 499 -18.34 -21.11 30.48
CA PRO A 499 -17.56 -22.32 30.68
C PRO A 499 -16.12 -22.14 30.21
N LYS A 500 -15.15 -22.74 30.91
CA LYS A 500 -13.69 -22.59 30.70
C LYS A 500 -13.18 -23.07 29.33
N TYR A 501 -14.04 -23.32 28.34
CA TYR A 501 -13.63 -23.70 26.99
C TYR A 501 -12.88 -22.53 26.29
N LYS A 502 -11.63 -22.82 25.92
CA LYS A 502 -10.56 -21.95 25.36
C LYS A 502 -10.97 -21.44 23.97
N PRO A 503 -10.84 -20.15 23.53
CA PRO A 503 -9.60 -19.35 23.39
C PRO A 503 -9.70 -17.82 23.68
N ALA A 504 -10.85 -17.29 24.12
CA ALA A 504 -11.11 -15.84 24.21
C ALA A 504 -10.19 -15.06 25.19
N LYS A 505 -9.55 -15.77 26.12
CA LYS A 505 -8.75 -15.21 27.22
C LYS A 505 -7.40 -14.63 26.76
N ASN A 506 -6.73 -15.29 25.81
CA ASN A 506 -5.46 -14.81 25.27
C ASN A 506 -5.66 -13.56 24.40
N ARG A 507 -6.82 -13.47 23.73
CA ARG A 507 -7.17 -12.33 22.88
C ARG A 507 -7.24 -11.03 23.68
N ARG A 508 -7.97 -11.00 24.81
CA ARG A 508 -8.07 -9.77 25.63
C ARG A 508 -6.75 -9.27 26.17
N ARG A 509 -5.92 -10.19 26.67
CA ARG A 509 -4.60 -9.82 27.17
C ARG A 509 -3.74 -9.22 26.06
N ALA A 510 -3.74 -9.84 24.87
CA ALA A 510 -3.07 -9.29 23.71
C ALA A 510 -3.63 -7.91 23.32
N THR A 511 -4.96 -7.74 23.32
CA THR A 511 -5.61 -6.45 23.05
C THR A 511 -5.24 -5.36 24.07
N ASN A 512 -5.16 -5.70 25.36
CA ASN A 512 -4.78 -4.72 26.39
C ASN A 512 -3.30 -4.33 26.26
N GLN A 513 -2.41 -5.29 25.98
CA GLN A 513 -1.00 -5.00 25.70
C GLN A 513 -0.83 -4.15 24.44
N GLU A 514 -1.63 -4.42 23.41
CA GLU A 514 -1.67 -3.64 22.18
C GLU A 514 -2.11 -2.20 22.44
N LYS A 515 -3.21 -2.00 23.18
CA LYS A 515 -3.69 -0.65 23.54
C LYS A 515 -2.67 0.13 24.36
N TYR A 516 -1.97 -0.54 25.28
CA TYR A 516 -0.92 0.08 26.07
C TYR A 516 0.27 0.50 25.24
N PHE A 517 0.73 -0.41 24.38
CA PHE A 517 1.80 -0.12 23.45
C PHE A 517 1.44 1.06 22.56
N LEU A 518 0.24 1.05 21.98
CA LEU A 518 -0.28 2.15 21.16
C LEU A 518 -0.31 3.48 21.94
N ALA A 519 -0.78 3.47 23.19
CA ALA A 519 -0.80 4.67 24.01
C ALA A 519 0.60 5.22 24.28
N ARG A 520 1.58 4.35 24.58
CA ARG A 520 2.98 4.77 24.74
C ARG A 520 3.58 5.31 23.45
N VAL A 521 3.27 4.70 22.31
CA VAL A 521 3.69 5.18 21.00
C VAL A 521 3.08 6.56 20.72
N ALA A 522 1.78 6.73 20.96
CA ALA A 522 1.09 8.00 20.77
C ALA A 522 1.56 9.09 21.73
N VAL A 523 1.85 8.75 23.00
CA VAL A 523 2.46 9.70 23.93
C VAL A 523 3.85 10.11 23.46
N ASN A 524 4.70 9.16 23.08
CA ASN A 524 6.04 9.46 22.54
C ASN A 524 5.96 10.38 21.32
N ASP A 525 5.08 10.07 20.38
CA ASP A 525 4.89 10.88 19.19
C ASP A 525 4.31 12.26 19.54
N ALA A 526 3.43 12.37 20.55
CA ALA A 526 2.89 13.65 21.04
C ALA A 526 3.91 14.52 21.82
N GLN A 527 5.02 13.97 22.30
CA GLN A 527 5.98 14.69 23.16
C GLN A 527 6.61 15.92 22.48
N HIS A 528 6.68 15.99 21.15
CA HIS A 528 7.16 17.22 20.48
C HIS A 528 6.21 18.42 20.70
N LYS A 529 4.99 18.19 21.20
CA LYS A 529 4.04 19.22 21.63
C LYS A 529 4.07 19.49 23.12
N LYS A 530 4.98 18.88 23.88
CA LYS A 530 5.07 19.01 25.34
C LYS A 530 5.20 20.46 25.79
N GLU A 531 6.07 21.25 25.16
CA GLU A 531 6.27 22.65 25.54
C GLU A 531 4.99 23.47 25.39
N GLN A 532 4.28 23.32 24.26
CA GLN A 532 2.99 23.97 24.01
C GLN A 532 1.95 23.56 25.07
N LEU A 533 1.88 22.27 25.40
CA LEU A 533 1.00 21.76 26.45
C LEU A 533 1.37 22.32 27.84
N GLU A 534 2.66 22.42 28.16
CA GLU A 534 3.13 22.99 29.43
C GLU A 534 2.74 24.47 29.55
N GLN A 535 2.88 25.25 28.46
CA GLN A 535 2.44 26.64 28.43
C GLN A 535 0.94 26.73 28.73
N MET A 536 0.12 25.90 28.09
CA MET A 536 -1.33 25.83 28.34
C MET A 536 -1.67 25.42 29.77
N ALA A 537 -0.96 24.44 30.31
CA ALA A 537 -1.16 23.96 31.67
C ALA A 537 -0.78 25.01 32.73
N ARG A 538 0.27 25.81 32.48
CA ARG A 538 0.68 26.94 33.34
C ARG A 538 -0.36 28.07 33.36
N LEU A 539 -1.20 28.19 32.32
CA LEU A 539 -2.39 29.05 32.35
C LEU A 539 -3.51 28.49 33.24
N GLY A 540 -3.37 27.29 33.81
CA GLY A 540 -4.41 26.69 34.64
C GLY A 540 -5.56 26.09 33.84
N LEU A 541 -5.39 25.91 32.52
CA LEU A 541 -6.30 25.09 31.71
C LEU A 541 -6.24 23.64 32.21
N LYS A 542 -7.40 23.02 32.43
CA LYS A 542 -7.52 21.71 33.08
C LYS A 542 -7.82 20.60 32.07
N LYS A 543 -8.48 20.92 30.96
CA LYS A 543 -8.85 19.98 29.91
C LYS A 543 -7.98 20.19 28.69
N LEU A 544 -6.78 19.63 28.76
CA LEU A 544 -5.83 19.61 27.65
C LEU A 544 -5.98 18.30 26.89
N SER A 545 -6.02 18.39 25.56
CA SER A 545 -6.02 17.23 24.69
C SER A 545 -4.96 17.28 23.60
N VAL A 546 -4.51 16.10 23.18
CA VAL A 546 -3.67 15.93 22.00
C VAL A 546 -4.33 14.92 21.09
N SER A 547 -4.47 15.26 19.81
CA SER A 547 -4.94 14.36 18.77
C SER A 547 -3.75 13.90 17.94
N VAL A 548 -3.49 12.59 17.91
CA VAL A 548 -2.42 11.96 17.10
C VAL A 548 -3.06 11.21 15.94
N ASP A 549 -2.85 11.69 14.73
CA ASP A 549 -3.44 11.17 13.51
C ASP A 549 -2.44 10.31 12.73
N TYR A 550 -2.60 8.99 12.86
CA TYR A 550 -1.83 7.97 12.16
C TYR A 550 -2.43 7.60 10.78
N THR A 551 -3.49 8.29 10.34
CA THR A 551 -4.00 8.09 8.96
C THR A 551 -3.12 8.79 7.92
N ILE A 552 -2.18 9.61 8.37
CA ILE A 552 -1.21 10.32 7.56
C ILE A 552 0.21 10.03 8.07
N SER A 553 1.19 10.13 7.17
CA SER A 553 2.59 9.84 7.45
C SER A 553 3.47 11.03 7.04
N PRO A 554 4.30 11.60 7.94
CA PRO A 554 4.43 11.22 9.36
C PRO A 554 3.15 11.52 10.19
N PRO A 555 3.01 10.93 11.40
CA PRO A 555 1.84 11.16 12.24
C PRO A 555 1.68 12.63 12.59
N ARG A 556 0.47 13.18 12.46
CA ARG A 556 0.18 14.58 12.81
C ARG A 556 -0.32 14.67 14.24
N CYS A 557 0.31 15.54 15.03
CA CYS A 557 -0.11 15.82 16.41
C CYS A 557 -0.70 17.21 16.53
N LEU A 558 -1.93 17.31 17.02
CA LEU A 558 -2.67 18.54 17.22
C LEU A 558 -2.95 18.74 18.69
N VAL A 559 -2.60 19.91 19.21
CA VAL A 559 -2.96 20.30 20.57
C VAL A 559 -4.32 20.97 20.54
N GLU A 560 -5.16 20.57 21.47
CA GLU A 560 -6.53 21.03 21.62
C GLU A 560 -6.77 21.38 23.10
N CYS A 561 -7.68 22.32 23.36
CA CYS A 561 -8.20 22.58 24.70
C CYS A 561 -9.70 22.87 24.63
N ALA A 562 -10.38 22.71 25.76
CA ALA A 562 -11.77 23.12 25.89
C ALA A 562 -11.89 24.62 25.62
N ARG A 563 -12.61 24.98 24.55
CA ARG A 563 -12.78 26.37 24.12
C ARG A 563 -13.43 27.22 25.22
N GLU A 564 -14.28 26.61 26.03
CA GLU A 564 -14.92 27.23 27.18
C GLU A 564 -13.91 27.59 28.27
N GLU A 565 -12.91 26.74 28.53
CA GLU A 565 -11.85 27.04 29.51
C GLU A 565 -10.96 28.18 29.02
N LEU A 566 -10.61 28.18 27.73
CA LEU A 566 -9.83 29.26 27.13
C LEU A 566 -10.60 30.59 27.15
N TYR A 567 -11.90 30.56 26.88
CA TYR A 567 -12.77 31.73 26.95
C TYR A 567 -12.89 32.27 28.38
N LEU A 568 -13.13 31.40 29.35
CA LEU A 568 -13.19 31.78 30.76
C LEU A 568 -11.86 32.38 31.23
N PHE A 569 -10.73 31.78 30.86
CA PHE A 569 -9.41 32.30 31.19
C PHE A 569 -9.15 33.68 30.55
N SER A 570 -9.55 33.86 29.29
CA SER A 570 -9.46 35.15 28.59
C SER A 570 -10.28 36.21 29.30
N LYS A 571 -11.52 35.89 29.68
CA LYS A 571 -12.40 36.80 30.43
C LYS A 571 -11.83 37.17 31.79
N GLU A 572 -11.38 36.19 32.59
CA GLU A 572 -10.73 36.45 33.88
C GLU A 572 -9.51 37.36 33.72
N THR A 573 -8.74 37.18 32.64
CA THR A 573 -7.57 38.01 32.34
C THR A 573 -7.97 39.44 32.01
N ALA A 574 -9.04 39.63 31.25
CA ALA A 574 -9.63 40.92 30.97
C ALA A 574 -10.09 41.63 32.24
N ASP A 575 -10.83 40.92 33.10
CA ASP A 575 -11.34 41.45 34.37
C ASP A 575 -10.18 41.86 35.30
N MET A 576 -9.10 41.06 35.38
CA MET A 576 -7.91 41.42 36.16
C MET A 576 -7.20 42.66 35.63
N MET A 577 -7.08 42.81 34.30
CA MET A 577 -6.49 43.99 33.68
C MET A 577 -7.32 45.24 34.00
N GLU A 578 -8.66 45.14 33.95
CA GLU A 578 -9.55 46.24 34.30
C GLU A 578 -9.38 46.66 35.77
N ILE A 579 -9.38 45.70 36.69
CA ILE A 579 -9.18 45.97 38.12
C ILE A 579 -7.80 46.59 38.36
N ALA A 580 -6.75 46.08 37.71
CA ALA A 580 -5.40 46.63 37.81
C ALA A 580 -5.35 48.09 37.35
N ARG A 581 -6.02 48.41 36.23
CA ARG A 581 -6.15 49.78 35.71
C ARG A 581 -6.86 50.67 36.72
N GLU A 582 -8.02 50.25 37.24
CA GLU A 582 -8.75 51.02 38.24
C GLU A 582 -7.92 51.29 39.50
N TRP A 583 -7.15 50.30 39.97
CA TRP A 583 -6.30 50.44 41.15
C TRP A 583 -5.16 51.42 40.90
N LEU A 584 -4.51 51.34 39.74
CA LEU A 584 -3.48 52.28 39.34
C LEU A 584 -4.04 53.69 39.22
N ASP A 585 -5.21 53.88 38.61
CA ASP A 585 -5.84 55.20 38.49
C ASP A 585 -6.18 55.81 39.86
N ARG A 586 -6.69 54.98 40.79
CA ARG A 586 -6.93 55.40 42.19
C ARG A 586 -5.62 55.77 42.89
N CYS A 587 -4.59 54.96 42.74
CA CYS A 587 -3.26 55.24 43.30
C CYS A 587 -2.70 56.55 42.75
N MET A 588 -2.73 56.74 41.44
CA MET A 588 -2.25 57.96 40.78
C MET A 588 -3.04 59.19 41.18
N THR A 589 -4.36 59.05 41.39
CA THR A 589 -5.20 60.14 41.88
C THR A 589 -4.88 60.50 43.33
N ALA A 590 -4.71 59.50 44.20
CA ALA A 590 -4.32 59.73 45.60
C ALA A 590 -2.91 60.31 45.72
N LEU A 591 -1.98 59.83 44.90
CA LEU A 591 -0.59 60.26 44.84
C LEU A 591 -0.47 61.75 44.48
N LYS A 592 -1.29 62.23 43.53
CA LYS A 592 -1.38 63.67 43.17
C LYS A 592 -1.80 64.56 44.34
N ASN A 593 -2.52 63.99 45.31
CA ASN A 593 -3.01 64.69 46.49
C ASN A 593 -2.15 64.44 47.74
N TYR A 594 -1.07 63.66 47.64
CA TYR A 594 -0.25 63.29 48.78
C TYR A 594 0.74 64.42 49.14
N PRO A 595 0.76 64.90 50.40
CA PRO A 595 1.56 66.05 50.82
C PRO A 595 3.05 65.73 51.11
N GLY A 596 3.50 64.49 50.96
CA GLY A 596 4.89 64.08 51.24
C GLY A 596 5.91 64.41 50.13
N ASP A 597 7.20 64.18 50.41
CA ASP A 597 8.30 64.46 49.47
C ASP A 597 8.14 63.61 48.18
N PRO A 598 8.09 64.23 46.99
CA PRO A 598 7.98 63.53 45.70
C PRO A 598 9.06 62.47 45.45
N ASN A 599 10.18 62.52 46.18
CA ASN A 599 11.29 61.59 46.01
C ASN A 599 11.04 60.20 46.60
N ASP A 600 10.04 60.03 47.49
CA ASP A 600 9.68 58.73 48.06
C ASP A 600 8.77 57.89 47.13
N ILE A 601 8.44 58.43 45.95
CA ILE A 601 7.46 57.87 45.03
C ILE A 601 8.16 57.26 43.80
N PRO A 602 7.81 56.04 43.37
CA PRO A 602 8.30 55.46 42.12
C PRO A 602 8.01 56.39 40.93
N LYS A 603 9.07 56.80 40.20
CA LYS A 603 9.01 57.87 39.18
C LYS A 603 8.15 57.56 37.95
N SER A 604 7.78 56.30 37.72
CA SER A 604 6.73 55.91 36.80
C SER A 604 6.31 54.47 37.08
N ILE A 605 5.00 54.20 37.03
CA ILE A 605 4.49 52.83 36.95
C ILE A 605 4.23 52.58 35.47
N PRO A 606 5.04 51.76 34.78
CA PRO A 606 4.82 51.47 33.38
C PRO A 606 3.54 50.63 33.24
N TYR A 607 2.45 51.27 32.81
CA TYR A 607 1.25 50.59 32.36
C TYR A 607 1.22 50.60 30.84
N THR A 608 1.31 49.40 30.26
CA THR A 608 1.12 49.20 28.82
C THR A 608 -0.23 48.51 28.64
N GLU A 609 -1.17 49.16 27.96
CA GLU A 609 -2.40 48.47 27.56
C GLU A 609 -2.05 47.34 26.59
N VAL A 610 -2.26 46.11 27.04
CA VAL A 610 -2.14 44.93 26.18
C VAL A 610 -3.51 44.69 25.56
N PRO A 611 -3.67 44.86 24.24
CA PRO A 611 -4.94 44.59 23.59
C PRO A 611 -5.27 43.10 23.75
N ILE A 612 -6.47 42.82 24.27
CA ILE A 612 -6.99 41.45 24.31
C ILE A 612 -7.28 41.04 22.86
N PRO A 613 -6.88 39.84 22.41
CA PRO A 613 -7.14 39.41 21.04
C PRO A 613 -8.65 39.37 20.74
N ASP A 614 -9.14 40.37 20.01
CA ASP A 614 -10.49 40.39 19.44
C ASP A 614 -10.57 39.28 18.36
N GLY A 615 -11.17 38.14 18.68
CA GLY A 615 -11.33 37.06 17.69
C GLY A 615 -11.54 35.64 18.19
N ILE A 616 -11.52 35.37 19.51
CA ILE A 616 -11.71 33.99 20.01
C ILE A 616 -13.16 33.47 19.77
N CYS A 617 -14.11 34.38 19.52
CA CYS A 617 -15.53 34.11 19.27
C CYS A 617 -15.83 33.87 17.77
N GLY A 618 -15.29 32.78 17.21
CA GLY A 618 -15.76 32.27 15.92
C GLY A 618 -16.88 31.26 16.13
N ASP A 619 -18.12 31.61 15.74
CA ASP A 619 -19.28 30.72 15.66
C ASP A 619 -19.07 29.62 14.60
N GLU A 620 -18.13 28.72 14.84
CA GLU A 620 -18.14 27.44 14.16
C GLU A 620 -19.14 26.56 14.91
N ASN A 621 -20.35 26.47 14.35
CA ASN A 621 -21.32 25.43 14.64
C ASN A 621 -20.67 24.07 14.35
N THR A 622 -19.86 23.59 15.29
CA THR A 622 -19.41 22.21 15.31
C THR A 622 -20.68 21.42 15.59
N GLU A 623 -21.28 20.83 14.55
CA GLU A 623 -22.44 19.98 14.66
C GLU A 623 -22.19 19.00 15.81
N GLY A 624 -22.87 19.23 16.93
CA GLY A 624 -22.83 18.41 18.12
C GLY A 624 -23.50 17.08 17.80
N SER A 625 -22.83 16.25 17.01
CA SER A 625 -23.13 14.84 16.91
C SER A 625 -23.04 14.31 18.33
N GLU A 626 -24.18 13.94 18.92
CA GLU A 626 -24.26 13.23 20.19
C GLU A 626 -23.39 11.98 20.09
N HIS A 627 -22.12 12.12 20.47
CA HIS A 627 -21.17 11.03 20.47
C HIS A 627 -21.60 10.09 21.58
N GLY A 628 -22.30 9.01 21.19
CA GLY A 628 -22.66 7.92 22.08
C GLY A 628 -21.46 7.55 22.95
N ARG A 629 -21.64 7.65 24.28
CA ARG A 629 -20.68 7.47 25.36
C ARG A 629 -19.40 6.72 24.95
N VAL A 630 -18.43 7.43 24.39
CA VAL A 630 -17.19 6.83 23.88
C VAL A 630 -16.35 6.34 25.06
N ARG A 631 -15.82 5.13 24.96
CA ARG A 631 -15.12 4.47 26.08
C ARG A 631 -13.68 5.00 26.21
N THR A 632 -13.47 5.90 27.17
CA THR A 632 -12.13 6.40 27.52
C THR A 632 -11.32 5.37 28.33
N THR A 633 -10.04 5.24 28.00
CA THR A 633 -9.08 4.35 28.65
C THR A 633 -8.07 5.18 29.47
N HIS A 634 -8.12 5.10 30.79
CA HIS A 634 -7.13 5.76 31.64
C HIS A 634 -5.83 4.94 31.68
N ILE A 635 -4.69 5.61 31.53
CA ILE A 635 -3.36 4.99 31.50
C ILE A 635 -2.42 5.81 32.38
N GLN A 636 -1.74 5.11 33.27
CA GLN A 636 -0.60 5.59 34.04
C GLN A 636 0.65 4.93 33.43
N LEU A 637 1.64 5.73 33.03
CA LEU A 637 2.85 5.34 32.31
C LEU A 637 4.11 5.22 33.18
N VAL A 638 4.17 5.89 34.32
CA VAL A 638 5.31 5.91 35.25
C VAL A 638 4.90 5.16 36.51
N ASP A 639 5.72 4.18 36.88
CA ASP A 639 5.49 3.41 38.10
C ASP A 639 5.81 4.27 39.32
N ASP A 640 4.87 4.32 40.27
CA ASP A 640 5.16 4.74 41.63
C ASP A 640 6.03 3.65 42.26
N ASN A 641 7.35 3.76 42.08
CA ASN A 641 8.30 2.96 42.86
C ASN A 641 7.92 3.11 44.34
N GLY A 642 7.58 1.99 44.98
CA GLY A 642 6.81 1.88 46.23
C GLY A 642 7.41 2.50 47.51
N ASP A 643 8.32 3.46 47.40
CA ASP A 643 8.63 4.38 48.48
C ASP A 643 7.47 5.37 48.63
N ALA A 644 6.49 4.96 49.43
CA ALA A 644 5.37 5.79 49.91
C ALA A 644 5.82 6.94 50.83
N GLN A 645 7.02 7.51 50.62
CA GLN A 645 7.25 8.89 50.99
C GLN A 645 6.38 9.71 50.03
N ALA A 646 5.36 10.37 50.60
CA ALA A 646 4.43 11.21 49.86
C ALA A 646 5.17 11.97 48.76
N LYS A 647 4.97 11.55 47.50
CA LYS A 647 5.43 12.32 46.34
C LYS A 647 5.00 13.75 46.63
N PRO A 648 5.94 14.73 46.73
CA PRO A 648 5.56 16.12 46.96
C PRO A 648 4.50 16.43 45.90
N PRO A 649 3.32 16.98 46.27
CA PRO A 649 2.14 17.06 45.43
C PRO A 649 2.54 17.41 43.98
N GLY A 650 2.51 16.38 43.13
CA GLY A 650 3.30 16.31 41.90
C GLY A 650 2.90 17.39 40.90
N SER A 651 3.91 18.10 40.37
CA SER A 651 3.95 19.05 39.23
C SER A 651 2.83 20.09 39.02
N GLY A 652 1.70 20.02 39.71
CA GLY A 652 0.52 20.89 39.56
C GLY A 652 -0.23 20.72 38.23
N PHE A 653 0.23 19.88 37.30
CA PHE A 653 -0.33 19.81 35.95
C PHE A 653 -1.49 18.81 35.81
N PRO A 654 -2.49 19.10 34.95
CA PRO A 654 -3.63 18.22 34.74
C PRO A 654 -3.27 16.99 33.88
N PRO A 655 -4.08 15.92 33.93
CA PRO A 655 -4.00 14.82 32.98
C PRO A 655 -4.20 15.28 31.53
N ILE A 656 -3.55 14.61 30.59
CA ILE A 656 -3.69 14.88 29.15
C ILE A 656 -4.67 13.88 28.52
N HIS A 657 -5.68 14.40 27.82
CA HIS A 657 -6.60 13.60 27.01
C HIS A 657 -6.00 13.32 25.62
N LEU A 658 -5.64 12.08 25.35
CA LEU A 658 -5.02 11.70 24.09
C LEU A 658 -6.04 11.02 23.18
N THR A 659 -6.30 11.60 22.01
CA THR A 659 -7.13 11.00 20.97
C THR A 659 -6.22 10.44 19.88
N VAL A 660 -6.30 9.14 19.61
CA VAL A 660 -5.51 8.48 18.59
C VAL A 660 -6.41 8.10 17.43
N ARG A 661 -6.14 8.65 16.25
CA ARG A 661 -6.87 8.35 15.02
C ARG A 661 -6.06 7.38 14.18
N LEU A 662 -6.62 6.19 13.96
CA LEU A 662 -6.06 5.11 13.16
C LEU A 662 -6.87 4.94 11.86
N PRO A 663 -6.29 4.34 10.80
CA PRO A 663 -7.05 3.91 9.64
C PRO A 663 -8.24 3.02 10.06
N GLY A 664 -9.38 3.18 9.37
CA GLY A 664 -10.61 2.43 9.65
C GLY A 664 -10.36 0.92 9.64
N SER A 665 -11.13 0.17 10.43
CA SER A 665 -11.07 -1.30 10.42
C SER A 665 -11.81 -1.87 9.20
N GLU A 666 -11.85 -3.20 9.07
CA GLU A 666 -12.47 -3.90 7.93
C GLU A 666 -13.86 -3.33 7.59
N GLY A 667 -14.03 -2.83 6.36
CA GLY A 667 -15.29 -2.26 5.87
C GLY A 667 -15.64 -0.86 6.41
N GLU A 668 -14.87 -0.29 7.33
CA GLU A 668 -15.11 1.03 7.88
C GLU A 668 -14.38 2.11 7.06
N HIS A 669 -15.14 2.94 6.35
CA HIS A 669 -14.59 4.15 5.70
C HIS A 669 -14.18 5.22 6.72
N THR A 670 -14.72 5.15 7.94
CA THR A 670 -14.39 6.09 9.00
C THR A 670 -13.14 5.64 9.77
N PRO A 671 -12.17 6.54 9.98
CA PRO A 671 -11.03 6.29 10.85
C PRO A 671 -11.43 5.82 12.24
N ARG A 672 -10.78 4.79 12.76
CA ARG A 672 -10.96 4.31 14.12
C ARG A 672 -10.35 5.32 15.09
N ARG A 673 -11.07 5.68 16.15
CA ARG A 673 -10.59 6.55 17.22
C ARG A 673 -10.42 5.78 18.52
N GLU A 674 -9.27 5.93 19.16
CA GLU A 674 -9.01 5.45 20.52
C GLU A 674 -8.80 6.66 21.44
N TYR A 675 -9.34 6.59 22.65
CA TYR A 675 -9.32 7.70 23.60
C TYR A 675 -8.60 7.25 24.86
N PHE A 676 -7.53 7.97 25.21
CA PHE A 676 -6.73 7.74 26.39
C PHE A 676 -6.74 8.97 27.30
N VAL A 677 -6.56 8.73 28.60
CA VAL A 677 -6.25 9.79 29.58
C VAL A 677 -4.94 9.41 30.23
N ILE A 678 -3.95 10.28 30.12
CA ILE A 678 -2.58 10.04 30.55
C ILE A 678 -2.28 10.92 31.77
N ASP A 679 -2.23 10.30 32.95
CA ASP A 679 -2.11 11.01 34.23
C ASP A 679 -0.69 11.57 34.46
N ASP A 680 0.32 10.95 33.86
CA ASP A 680 1.75 11.22 34.06
C ASP A 680 2.47 11.58 32.75
N PHE A 681 1.74 12.18 31.82
CA PHE A 681 2.27 12.62 30.52
C PHE A 681 3.54 13.48 30.67
N TRP A 682 3.59 14.31 31.72
CA TRP A 682 4.66 15.27 31.99
C TRP A 682 5.97 14.61 32.45
N GLU A 683 5.88 13.46 33.10
CA GLU A 683 7.03 12.68 33.59
C GLU A 683 7.63 11.81 32.47
N PHE A 684 6.90 11.62 31.37
CA PHE A 684 7.38 10.87 30.23
C PHE A 684 8.52 11.62 29.53
N VAL A 685 9.69 10.98 29.45
CA VAL A 685 10.85 11.50 28.72
C VAL A 685 10.67 11.17 27.25
N GLN A 686 10.70 12.20 26.39
CA GLN A 686 10.65 12.00 24.95
C GLN A 686 11.81 11.12 24.50
N ILE A 687 11.51 10.05 23.77
CA ILE A 687 12.52 9.24 23.10
C ILE A 687 12.83 9.95 21.78
N LYS A 688 13.69 10.97 21.85
CA LYS A 688 14.28 11.61 20.67
C LYS A 688 15.58 10.91 20.33
N PHE A 689 15.75 10.61 19.06
CA PHE A 689 17.07 10.42 18.47
C PHE A 689 17.47 11.78 17.93
N GLU A 690 18.72 12.20 18.16
CA GLU A 690 19.20 13.52 17.72
C GLU A 690 18.88 13.72 16.24
N ASP A 691 18.24 14.86 15.90
CA ASP A 691 17.96 15.28 14.53
C ASP A 691 19.30 15.61 13.84
N LEU A 692 20.11 14.59 13.54
CA LEU A 692 21.44 14.76 12.96
C LEU A 692 21.41 15.31 11.51
N TYR A 693 20.22 15.53 10.94
CA TYR A 693 20.06 15.76 9.49
C TYR A 693 18.97 16.75 9.08
N ALA A 694 18.63 17.74 9.92
CA ALA A 694 17.87 18.91 9.46
C ALA A 694 18.76 19.84 8.60
N GLU A 695 19.33 19.32 7.52
CA GLU A 695 19.86 20.18 6.45
C GLU A 695 18.67 20.67 5.61
N ASP A 696 18.51 21.99 5.54
CA ASP A 696 17.53 22.67 4.69
C ASP A 696 17.86 22.43 3.20
N PHE A 697 17.46 21.28 2.67
CA PHE A 697 17.48 21.07 1.22
C PHE A 697 16.41 21.95 0.57
N PRO A 698 16.74 22.69 -0.50
CA PRO A 698 15.76 23.51 -1.19
C PRO A 698 14.61 22.63 -1.70
N GLU A 699 13.40 22.89 -1.21
CA GLU A 699 12.17 22.24 -1.69
C GLU A 699 12.05 22.54 -3.19
N MET A 700 12.25 21.53 -4.05
CA MET A 700 11.86 21.65 -5.46
C MET A 700 10.35 21.85 -5.54
N ASP A 701 9.88 22.76 -6.40
CA ASP A 701 8.45 22.92 -6.67
C ASP A 701 7.87 21.56 -7.08
N GLU A 702 6.83 21.09 -6.39
CA GLU A 702 6.17 19.81 -6.70
C GLU A 702 5.69 19.75 -8.15
N ARG A 703 5.41 20.90 -8.78
CA ARG A 703 5.06 20.98 -10.20
C ARG A 703 6.19 20.55 -11.12
N ASP A 704 7.44 20.70 -10.71
CA ASP A 704 8.61 20.33 -11.50
C ASP A 704 9.02 18.86 -11.31
N LYS A 705 8.61 18.23 -10.20
CA LYS A 705 8.95 16.82 -9.87
C LYS A 705 8.48 15.81 -10.92
N TYR A 706 7.41 16.14 -11.66
CA TYR A 706 6.72 15.22 -12.57
C TYR A 706 6.83 15.60 -14.06
N LYS A 707 7.78 16.47 -14.44
CA LYS A 707 8.00 16.80 -15.86
C LYS A 707 8.51 15.58 -16.62
N ILE A 708 7.69 15.03 -17.52
CA ILE A 708 8.09 13.98 -18.46
C ILE A 708 9.01 14.61 -19.50
N ALA A 709 10.16 14.00 -19.77
CA ALA A 709 11.03 14.41 -20.86
C ALA A 709 10.24 14.42 -22.19
N PRO A 710 10.25 15.52 -22.97
CA PRO A 710 9.66 15.54 -24.29
C PRO A 710 10.25 14.37 -25.09
N HIS A 711 9.41 13.59 -25.78
CA HIS A 711 9.79 12.49 -26.69
C HIS A 711 9.95 11.07 -26.12
N SER A 712 9.63 10.79 -24.84
CA SER A 712 9.79 9.42 -24.31
C SER A 712 8.63 8.44 -24.63
N TYR A 713 7.45 8.92 -25.03
CA TYR A 713 6.26 8.09 -25.23
C TYR A 713 5.36 8.60 -26.38
N PRO A 714 4.51 7.72 -26.97
CA PRO A 714 3.45 8.15 -27.88
C PRO A 714 2.51 9.19 -27.22
N PRO A 715 1.90 10.11 -28.00
CA PRO A 715 1.08 11.21 -27.45
C PRO A 715 -0.02 10.76 -26.49
N ASP A 716 -0.67 9.63 -26.80
CA ASP A 716 -1.82 9.12 -26.04
C ASP A 716 -1.39 8.61 -24.65
N VAL A 717 -0.26 7.90 -24.60
CA VAL A 717 0.36 7.42 -23.36
C VAL A 717 0.87 8.61 -22.55
N GLN A 718 1.45 9.61 -23.22
CA GLN A 718 1.90 10.83 -22.56
C GLN A 718 0.71 11.58 -21.93
N ALA A 719 -0.43 11.68 -22.62
CA ALA A 719 -1.64 12.31 -22.09
C ALA A 719 -2.21 11.55 -20.87
N PHE A 720 -2.25 10.21 -20.92
CA PHE A 720 -2.68 9.40 -19.78
C PHE A 720 -1.75 9.55 -18.57
N MET A 721 -0.43 9.48 -18.80
CA MET A 721 0.56 9.72 -17.75
C MET A 721 0.45 11.12 -17.18
N GLN A 722 0.32 12.16 -18.02
CA GLN A 722 0.11 13.54 -17.57
C GLN A 722 -1.15 13.69 -16.73
N TRP A 723 -2.24 13.02 -17.09
CA TRP A 723 -3.48 13.04 -16.29
C TRP A 723 -3.29 12.38 -14.92
N GLY A 724 -2.63 11.22 -14.86
CA GLY A 724 -2.29 10.55 -13.60
C GLY A 724 -1.39 11.42 -12.71
N LEU A 725 -0.34 12.00 -13.29
CA LEU A 725 0.58 12.91 -12.60
C LEU A 725 -0.13 14.18 -12.11
N ALA A 726 -1.03 14.76 -12.91
CA ALA A 726 -1.83 15.92 -12.51
C ALA A 726 -2.85 15.58 -11.40
N LYS A 727 -3.33 14.34 -11.34
CA LYS A 727 -4.21 13.87 -10.26
C LYS A 727 -3.43 13.75 -8.95
N GLU A 728 -2.26 13.10 -8.96
CA GLU A 728 -1.42 12.96 -7.77
C GLU A 728 -0.87 14.31 -7.32
N SER A 729 -0.43 15.18 -8.24
CA SER A 729 0.00 16.55 -7.91
C SER A 729 -1.13 17.37 -7.27
N ARG A 730 -2.37 17.27 -7.74
CA ARG A 730 -3.52 17.93 -7.09
C ARG A 730 -3.79 17.39 -5.69
N LYS A 731 -3.67 16.07 -5.50
CA LYS A 731 -3.84 15.44 -4.20
C LYS A 731 -2.75 15.90 -3.22
N ALA A 732 -1.48 15.85 -3.62
CA ALA A 732 -0.36 16.30 -2.82
C ALA A 732 -0.46 17.80 -2.47
N SER A 733 -0.87 18.64 -3.43
CA SER A 733 -1.14 20.07 -3.21
C SER A 733 -2.28 20.30 -2.20
N ALA A 734 -3.39 19.56 -2.31
CA ALA A 734 -4.51 19.65 -1.36
C ALA A 734 -4.11 19.17 0.06
N GLU A 735 -3.28 18.12 0.15
CA GLU A 735 -2.70 17.65 1.42
C GLU A 735 -1.77 18.70 2.02
N LYS A 736 -0.91 19.34 1.21
CA LYS A 736 -0.02 20.43 1.63
C LYS A 736 -0.79 21.67 2.09
N GLU A 737 -1.85 22.05 1.38
CA GLU A 737 -2.74 23.15 1.76
C GLU A 737 -3.45 22.87 3.09
N LEU A 738 -3.98 21.65 3.27
CA LEU A 738 -4.60 21.24 4.53
C LEU A 738 -3.59 21.24 5.68
N ALA A 739 -2.38 20.72 5.45
CA ALA A 739 -1.30 20.75 6.44
C ALA A 739 -0.91 22.19 6.81
N GLY A 740 -0.84 23.09 5.82
CA GLY A 740 -0.58 24.52 6.01
C GLY A 740 -1.66 25.20 6.84
N ARG A 741 -2.95 24.97 6.55
CA ARG A 741 -4.06 25.49 7.37
C ARG A 741 -3.99 25.02 8.82
N VAL A 742 -3.69 23.74 9.02
CA VAL A 742 -3.62 23.17 10.37
C VAL A 742 -2.40 23.70 11.14
N ALA A 743 -1.25 23.86 10.49
CA ALA A 743 -0.07 24.49 11.08
C ALA A 743 -0.38 25.94 11.48
N GLN A 744 -1.02 26.71 10.59
CA GLN A 744 -1.46 28.08 10.86
C GLN A 744 -2.41 28.13 12.07
N GLN A 745 -3.39 27.25 12.16
CA GLN A 745 -4.29 27.18 13.32
C GLN A 745 -3.54 26.87 14.64
N GLN A 746 -2.53 26.01 14.60
CA GLN A 746 -1.71 25.70 15.78
C GLN A 746 -0.81 26.87 16.18
N ASP A 747 -0.28 27.61 15.21
CA ASP A 747 0.50 28.84 15.45
C ASP A 747 -0.40 29.95 16.01
N ASP A 748 -1.60 30.12 15.48
CA ASP A 748 -2.61 31.07 15.99
C ASP A 748 -3.01 30.76 17.43
N LEU A 749 -3.25 29.49 17.73
CA LEU A 749 -3.53 29.03 19.09
C LEU A 749 -2.35 29.33 20.01
N SER A 750 -1.12 29.02 19.58
CA SER A 750 0.09 29.26 20.37
C SER A 750 0.33 30.76 20.63
N ARG A 751 0.11 31.61 19.61
CA ARG A 751 0.17 33.07 19.75
C ARG A 751 -0.88 33.59 20.73
N THR A 752 -2.10 33.05 20.67
CA THR A 752 -3.19 33.43 21.57
C THR A 752 -2.87 33.06 23.01
N ILE A 753 -2.41 31.83 23.26
CA ILE A 753 -1.99 31.34 24.58
C ILE A 753 -0.87 32.23 25.15
N LYS A 754 0.15 32.54 24.34
CA LYS A 754 1.25 33.40 24.75
C LYS A 754 0.77 34.81 25.09
N ALA A 755 -0.04 35.44 24.24
CA ALA A 755 -0.59 36.77 24.49
C ALA A 755 -1.41 36.82 25.78
N LEU A 756 -2.27 35.82 26.02
CA LEU A 756 -3.04 35.72 27.27
C LEU A 756 -2.13 35.56 28.50
N SER A 757 -1.07 34.76 28.38
CA SER A 757 -0.05 34.60 29.44
C SER A 757 0.63 35.93 29.78
N ASP A 758 1.05 36.67 28.76
CA ASP A 758 1.78 37.93 28.91
C ASP A 758 0.86 39.02 29.50
N SER A 759 -0.40 39.10 29.03
CA SER A 759 -1.42 39.99 29.59
C SER A 759 -1.67 39.71 31.06
N ARG A 760 -1.88 38.44 31.44
CA ARG A 760 -2.11 38.07 32.84
C ARG A 760 -0.91 38.40 33.73
N SER A 761 0.31 38.13 33.24
CA SER A 761 1.53 38.47 33.97
C SER A 761 1.67 39.97 34.19
N THR A 762 1.32 40.77 33.18
CA THR A 762 1.31 42.23 33.25
C THR A 762 0.25 42.74 34.23
N ALA A 763 -0.94 42.16 34.24
CA ALA A 763 -2.00 42.48 35.19
C ALA A 763 -1.55 42.24 36.64
N VAL A 764 -0.95 41.07 36.90
CA VAL A 764 -0.48 40.70 38.24
C VAL A 764 0.64 41.62 38.72
N GLU A 765 1.59 41.99 37.85
CA GLU A 765 2.66 42.91 38.23
C GLU A 765 2.10 44.33 38.47
N SER A 766 1.16 44.78 37.63
CA SER A 766 0.47 46.06 37.81
C SER A 766 -0.30 46.13 39.13
N MET A 767 -1.03 45.06 39.48
CA MET A 767 -1.70 44.93 40.78
C MET A 767 -0.71 44.94 41.94
N ARG A 768 0.44 44.27 41.80
CA ARG A 768 1.48 44.24 42.83
C ARG A 768 2.09 45.63 43.06
N GLU A 769 2.39 46.37 41.98
CA GLU A 769 2.89 47.74 42.08
C GLU A 769 1.84 48.69 42.66
N ALA A 770 0.58 48.58 42.22
CA ALA A 770 -0.53 49.34 42.80
C ALA A 770 -0.65 49.06 44.31
N TYR A 771 -0.57 47.80 44.72
CA TYR A 771 -0.61 47.42 46.14
C TYR A 771 0.54 48.02 46.96
N LYS A 772 1.78 48.04 46.42
CA LYS A 772 2.92 48.72 47.06
C LYS A 772 2.65 50.22 47.25
N VAL A 773 2.07 50.89 46.25
CA VAL A 773 1.71 52.31 46.35
C VAL A 773 0.58 52.52 47.36
N MET A 774 -0.43 51.65 47.38
CA MET A 774 -1.50 51.70 48.38
C MET A 774 -0.96 51.57 49.81
N LEU A 775 0.02 50.69 50.03
CA LEU A 775 0.69 50.57 51.34
C LEU A 775 1.41 51.85 51.74
N ILE A 776 2.11 52.50 50.81
CA ILE A 776 2.80 53.79 51.09
C ILE A 776 1.77 54.89 51.43
N LEU A 777 0.64 54.90 50.74
CA LEU A 777 -0.42 55.89 50.94
C LEU A 777 -1.35 55.56 52.12
N ASN A 778 -1.14 54.45 52.84
CA ASN A 778 -2.06 53.92 53.86
C ASN A 778 -3.51 53.72 53.34
N LEU A 779 -3.64 53.31 52.08
CA LEU A 779 -4.92 52.99 51.42
C LEU A 779 -5.21 51.48 51.37
N ALA A 780 -4.24 50.66 51.78
CA ALA A 780 -4.27 49.20 51.68
C ALA A 780 -5.24 48.53 52.66
#